data_AF-A0A1Y5KQH3-F1
#
_entry.id   AF-A0A1Y5KQH3-F1
#
_cell.length_a   1.000
_cell.length_b   1.000
_cell.length_c   1.000
_cell.angle_alpha   90.00
_cell.angle_beta   90.00
_cell.angle_gamma   90.00
#
_symmetry.space_group_name_H-M   'P 1'
#
loop_
_entity.id
_entity.type
_entity.pdbx_description
1 polymer ?
#
loop_
_entity_poly.entity_id
_entity_poly.type
_entity_poly.pdbx_seq_one_letter_code
_entity_poly.pdbx_strand_id
1 'polypeptide(L)'
;MIEAILKPIFKPIQRIIIRPIKRAKTLPKRLFAMLRRFLVTALFGPLRSLDNYLRLGSYYIAKKMIALIVIISLVIVYFGFINPPAFLNKWMGKTPQLEATALAGSGFNGTAAVRDGDGNLLYEGALVDGLYSGEGKLYYPSGVLRYRGAFDKGMMTGDGELYTEDGLLLYRGQFLNDVYSGTGTLYNADGSPSYEGSFLSGKFEGAGVAYNADGSILYAGSYLQGMYEGEGKLSNSEGKPVYEGAFVAGVYEGAGKQYDAAGHISYEGSFAGGKASGTGKELYSSGFVKYEGEFLLGSYHGAGTLYSESGKPLYVGTFLGGAKSGTGEAYDDAGILRYEGQFAEGVYQGIGSLYDADGAVMYKGFFRAGSPWADGFHGITLAKLQETLGAADPPPASETPLLPELPLGDDSAESEEGSSEGVSTGEGAEAATTGGSADANSSGNGGNSEGEGGEAASENNGVGPGADPADANDAPSGTSGNVSTLSGSNITDSSSGSTAGNGNAASSNGSTAGSGNAASSSGSTAGSGNAASSGGSTAGNGNAASSGGSTAGSGNAASSGGSTAGSNTGAFGGSTAGTGNSAASSASGASDPAIDDLLPDLPATQTLTYASMGMSFVLTADEDNPELFTVTKLSTWNKAVMDPAYKRLVDAKVVSVKETLPTGRTNVRFVSGGILYTFTFNKDKIVRMELNQLVPEA
;
A
#
# COMPACT_ATOMS: atom_id res chain seq x y z
N MET A 1 -57.08 -41.35 67.88
CA MET A 1 -56.16 -40.82 66.85
C MET A 1 -56.20 -39.29 66.75
N ILE A 2 -57.33 -38.65 66.43
CA ILE A 2 -57.44 -37.19 66.17
C ILE A 2 -56.77 -36.30 67.24
N GLU A 3 -56.93 -36.58 68.54
CA GLU A 3 -56.31 -35.78 69.61
C GLU A 3 -54.77 -35.76 69.60
N ALA A 4 -54.12 -36.82 69.10
CA ALA A 4 -52.65 -36.90 69.04
C ALA A 4 -52.10 -35.94 67.97
N ILE A 5 -52.79 -35.84 66.83
CA ILE A 5 -52.44 -34.97 65.69
C ILE A 5 -52.65 -33.49 66.06
N LEU A 6 -53.71 -33.17 66.81
CA LEU A 6 -54.04 -31.79 67.19
C LEU A 6 -53.19 -31.23 68.34
N LYS A 7 -52.66 -32.08 69.24
CA LYS A 7 -51.86 -31.66 70.41
C LYS A 7 -50.64 -30.78 70.10
N PRO A 8 -49.77 -31.09 69.10
CA PRO A 8 -48.67 -30.21 68.74
C PRO A 8 -49.14 -28.89 68.12
N ILE A 9 -50.28 -28.86 67.42
CA ILE A 9 -50.83 -27.67 66.76
C ILE A 9 -51.40 -26.67 67.79
N PHE A 10 -52.10 -27.14 68.83
CA PHE A 10 -52.69 -26.24 69.84
C PHE A 10 -51.66 -25.60 70.79
N LYS A 11 -50.47 -26.20 70.96
CA LYS A 11 -49.44 -25.72 71.90
C LYS A 11 -48.86 -24.32 71.54
N PRO A 12 -48.48 -24.02 70.27
CA PRO A 12 -48.10 -22.65 69.88
C PRO A 12 -49.31 -21.70 69.87
N ILE A 13 -50.52 -22.16 69.49
CA ILE A 13 -51.74 -21.34 69.43
C ILE A 13 -52.06 -20.71 70.80
N GLN A 14 -51.94 -21.46 71.90
CA GLN A 14 -52.08 -20.88 73.26
C GLN A 14 -51.08 -19.75 73.54
N ARG A 15 -49.84 -19.88 73.07
CA ARG A 15 -48.76 -18.89 73.30
C ARG A 15 -48.98 -17.62 72.46
N ILE A 16 -49.48 -17.78 71.24
CA ILE A 16 -49.70 -16.71 70.25
C ILE A 16 -51.00 -15.95 70.51
N ILE A 17 -52.11 -16.61 70.84
CA ILE A 17 -53.42 -15.94 71.02
C ILE A 17 -53.54 -15.31 72.43
N ILE A 18 -53.17 -16.02 73.50
CA ILE A 18 -53.52 -15.61 74.87
C ILE A 18 -52.62 -14.47 75.39
N ARG A 19 -51.38 -14.36 74.89
CA ARG A 19 -50.42 -13.31 75.32
C ARG A 19 -50.75 -11.89 74.81
N PRO A 20 -50.99 -11.62 73.52
CA PRO A 20 -51.35 -10.27 73.06
C PRO A 20 -52.74 -9.84 73.54
N ILE A 21 -53.67 -10.77 73.73
CA ILE A 21 -54.98 -10.49 74.34
C ILE A 21 -54.86 -9.87 75.74
N LYS A 22 -53.82 -10.21 76.53
CA LYS A 22 -53.54 -9.54 77.81
C LYS A 22 -53.01 -8.10 77.68
N ARG A 23 -52.64 -7.64 76.48
CA ARG A 23 -52.19 -6.26 76.20
C ARG A 23 -53.29 -5.37 75.58
N ALA A 24 -54.39 -5.94 75.09
CA ALA A 24 -55.50 -5.20 74.47
C ALA A 24 -56.32 -4.40 75.50
N LYS A 25 -55.85 -3.19 75.85
CA LYS A 25 -56.42 -2.35 76.93
C LYS A 25 -57.81 -1.75 76.68
N THR A 26 -58.35 -1.85 75.46
CA THR A 26 -59.54 -1.10 75.01
C THR A 26 -60.79 -1.96 74.73
N LEU A 27 -60.73 -3.28 74.87
CA LEU A 27 -61.91 -4.15 74.70
C LEU A 27 -62.87 -4.03 75.90
N PRO A 28 -64.19 -3.80 75.71
CA PRO A 28 -65.16 -3.78 76.80
C PRO A 28 -65.14 -5.08 77.60
N LYS A 29 -64.92 -5.00 78.92
CA LYS A 29 -64.72 -6.16 79.81
C LYS A 29 -65.84 -7.21 79.68
N ARG A 30 -67.10 -6.78 79.44
CA ARG A 30 -68.26 -7.66 79.22
C ARG A 30 -68.16 -8.44 77.91
N LEU A 31 -67.79 -7.78 76.80
CA LEU A 31 -67.64 -8.41 75.48
C LEU A 31 -66.51 -9.45 75.50
N PHE A 32 -65.37 -9.11 76.08
CA PHE A 32 -64.25 -10.05 76.19
C PHE A 32 -64.58 -11.27 77.08
N ALA A 33 -65.28 -11.07 78.20
CA ALA A 33 -65.74 -12.17 79.05
C ALA A 33 -66.76 -13.08 78.34
N MET A 34 -67.69 -12.50 77.57
CA MET A 34 -68.67 -13.23 76.76
C MET A 34 -67.98 -14.07 75.66
N LEU A 35 -67.10 -13.45 74.87
CA LEU A 35 -66.34 -14.12 73.80
C LEU A 35 -65.45 -15.23 74.35
N ARG A 36 -64.78 -15.01 75.50
CA ARG A 36 -63.98 -16.03 76.17
C ARG A 36 -64.83 -17.21 76.66
N ARG A 37 -66.01 -16.97 77.24
CA ARG A 37 -66.94 -18.05 77.64
C ARG A 37 -67.41 -18.84 76.41
N PHE A 38 -67.83 -18.15 75.35
CA PHE A 38 -68.27 -18.77 74.11
C PHE A 38 -67.18 -19.66 73.49
N LEU A 39 -65.96 -19.13 73.29
CA LEU A 39 -64.83 -19.88 72.71
C LEU A 39 -64.43 -21.09 73.55
N VAL A 40 -64.36 -20.96 74.88
CA VAL A 40 -63.97 -22.08 75.75
C VAL A 40 -65.02 -23.20 75.73
N THR A 41 -66.30 -22.86 75.83
CA THR A 41 -67.39 -23.86 75.74
C THR A 41 -67.45 -24.50 74.35
N ALA A 42 -67.35 -23.71 73.27
CA ALA A 42 -67.40 -24.20 71.90
C ALA A 42 -66.20 -25.10 71.54
N LEU A 43 -64.98 -24.79 72.00
CA LEU A 43 -63.81 -25.62 71.73
C LEU A 43 -63.75 -26.88 72.63
N PHE A 44 -64.05 -26.77 73.92
CA PHE A 44 -63.73 -27.81 74.91
C PHE A 44 -64.93 -28.54 75.54
N GLY A 45 -66.17 -28.13 75.28
CA GLY A 45 -67.37 -28.83 75.81
C GLY A 45 -67.55 -30.26 75.27
N PRO A 46 -68.15 -31.19 76.02
CA PRO A 46 -68.35 -32.58 75.59
C PRO A 46 -69.46 -32.71 74.53
N LEU A 47 -69.24 -33.54 73.51
CA LEU A 47 -70.13 -33.72 72.34
C LEU A 47 -71.38 -34.59 72.62
N ARG A 48 -72.00 -34.47 73.80
CA ARG A 48 -73.10 -35.37 74.26
C ARG A 48 -74.48 -34.71 74.44
N SER A 49 -74.70 -33.52 73.87
CA SER A 49 -76.03 -32.86 73.86
C SER A 49 -76.30 -32.19 72.50
N LEU A 50 -77.58 -32.18 72.10
CA LEU A 50 -78.08 -31.53 70.89
C LEU A 50 -77.78 -30.02 70.89
N ASP A 51 -77.76 -29.38 72.07
CA ASP A 51 -77.44 -27.96 72.26
C ASP A 51 -76.05 -27.56 71.75
N ASN A 52 -75.13 -28.51 71.54
CA ASN A 52 -73.80 -28.23 71.01
C ASN A 52 -73.76 -28.09 69.47
N TYR A 53 -74.92 -28.18 68.81
CA TYR A 53 -75.07 -28.02 67.35
C TYR A 53 -75.90 -26.76 67.02
N LEU A 54 -75.67 -26.20 65.83
CA LEU A 54 -76.55 -25.24 65.19
C LEU A 54 -77.23 -25.93 64.01
N ARG A 55 -78.56 -25.85 63.95
CA ARG A 55 -79.35 -26.35 62.84
C ARG A 55 -79.39 -25.30 61.73
N LEU A 56 -78.74 -25.58 60.60
CA LEU A 56 -78.87 -24.80 59.38
C LEU A 56 -79.68 -25.64 58.39
N GLY A 57 -80.98 -25.33 58.28
CA GLY A 57 -81.94 -26.07 57.47
C GLY A 57 -82.08 -27.53 57.91
N SER A 58 -81.66 -28.45 57.04
CA SER A 58 -81.63 -29.90 57.27
C SER A 58 -80.39 -30.41 58.02
N TYR A 59 -79.32 -29.61 58.14
CA TYR A 59 -78.04 -30.06 58.68
C TYR A 59 -77.76 -29.52 60.09
N TYR A 60 -77.16 -30.37 60.94
CA TYR A 60 -76.68 -30.00 62.27
C TYR A 60 -75.16 -29.81 62.24
N ILE A 61 -74.71 -28.55 62.22
CA ILE A 61 -73.28 -28.22 62.25
C ILE A 61 -72.85 -28.01 63.71
N ALA A 62 -71.83 -28.74 64.16
CA ALA A 62 -71.32 -28.60 65.52
C ALA A 62 -70.81 -27.16 65.76
N LYS A 63 -71.20 -26.53 66.87
CA LYS A 63 -70.70 -25.19 67.28
C LYS A 63 -69.17 -25.15 67.36
N LYS A 64 -68.55 -26.31 67.63
CA LYS A 64 -67.11 -26.60 67.53
C LYS A 64 -66.51 -26.25 66.16
N MET A 65 -67.14 -26.71 65.08
CA MET A 65 -66.65 -26.51 63.70
C MET A 65 -66.79 -25.05 63.29
N ILE A 66 -67.90 -24.40 63.64
CA ILE A 66 -68.10 -22.97 63.36
C ILE A 66 -67.08 -22.11 64.12
N ALA A 67 -66.83 -22.42 65.40
CA ALA A 67 -65.78 -21.75 66.17
C ALA A 67 -64.37 -22.00 65.60
N LEU A 68 -64.07 -23.22 65.14
CA LEU A 68 -62.81 -23.56 64.47
C LEU A 68 -62.64 -22.76 63.17
N ILE A 69 -63.67 -22.71 62.32
CA ILE A 69 -63.67 -21.94 61.06
C ILE A 69 -63.46 -20.46 61.34
N VAL A 70 -64.18 -19.86 62.30
CA VAL A 70 -64.01 -18.45 62.68
C VAL A 70 -62.58 -18.16 63.19
N ILE A 71 -61.98 -19.08 63.96
CA ILE A 71 -60.56 -18.95 64.38
C ILE A 71 -59.63 -19.05 63.18
N ILE A 72 -59.85 -19.99 62.26
CA ILE A 72 -59.04 -20.16 61.04
C ILE A 72 -59.17 -18.91 60.16
N SER A 73 -60.37 -18.37 59.95
CA SER A 73 -60.59 -17.11 59.22
C SER A 73 -59.89 -15.93 59.88
N LEU A 74 -59.95 -15.79 61.22
CA LEU A 74 -59.22 -14.73 61.93
C LEU A 74 -57.70 -14.89 61.82
N VAL A 75 -57.19 -16.13 61.82
CA VAL A 75 -55.77 -16.45 61.63
C VAL A 75 -55.34 -16.14 60.19
N ILE A 76 -56.15 -16.47 59.18
CA ILE A 76 -55.92 -16.13 57.77
C ILE A 76 -55.97 -14.60 57.57
N VAL A 77 -56.92 -13.88 58.17
CA VAL A 77 -56.96 -12.41 58.09
C VAL A 77 -55.74 -11.79 58.76
N TYR A 78 -55.31 -12.31 59.92
CA TYR A 78 -54.11 -11.82 60.61
C TYR A 78 -52.82 -12.04 59.80
N PHE A 79 -52.59 -13.27 59.30
CA PHE A 79 -51.41 -13.59 58.49
C PHE A 79 -51.52 -13.18 57.01
N GLY A 80 -52.69 -12.75 56.53
CA GLY A 80 -52.88 -12.20 55.18
C GLY A 80 -52.72 -10.68 55.12
N PHE A 81 -53.26 -9.96 56.11
CA PHE A 81 -53.36 -8.49 56.08
C PHE A 81 -52.57 -7.75 57.17
N ILE A 82 -52.27 -8.38 58.31
CA ILE A 82 -51.72 -7.66 59.48
C ILE A 82 -50.23 -7.97 59.69
N ASN A 83 -49.80 -9.24 59.52
CA ASN A 83 -48.39 -9.61 59.68
C ASN A 83 -48.05 -10.92 58.93
N PRO A 84 -47.79 -10.87 57.61
CA PRO A 84 -47.54 -12.08 56.81
C PRO A 84 -46.22 -12.79 57.16
N PRO A 85 -46.21 -14.14 57.25
CA PRO A 85 -44.97 -14.90 57.41
C PRO A 85 -44.02 -14.71 56.22
N ALA A 86 -42.71 -14.81 56.45
CA ALA A 86 -41.69 -14.58 55.40
C ALA A 86 -41.87 -15.43 54.13
N PHE A 87 -42.33 -16.69 54.26
CA PHE A 87 -42.62 -17.55 53.10
C PHE A 87 -43.79 -17.01 52.25
N LEU A 88 -44.76 -16.34 52.89
CA LEU A 88 -45.95 -15.77 52.25
C LEU A 88 -45.59 -14.48 51.50
N ASN A 89 -44.64 -13.68 52.00
CA ASN A 89 -44.07 -12.57 51.23
C ASN A 89 -43.30 -13.07 49.99
N LYS A 90 -42.49 -14.13 50.13
CA LYS A 90 -41.78 -14.76 49.00
C LYS A 90 -42.74 -15.37 47.97
N TRP A 91 -43.90 -15.85 48.40
CA TRP A 91 -44.94 -16.41 47.52
C TRP A 91 -45.83 -15.34 46.86
N MET A 92 -46.10 -14.21 47.54
CA MET A 92 -46.88 -13.08 47.00
C MET A 92 -46.06 -12.09 46.15
N GLY A 93 -44.80 -12.40 45.82
CA GLY A 93 -43.99 -11.65 44.86
C GLY A 93 -43.69 -10.19 45.24
N LYS A 94 -43.89 -9.78 46.50
CA LYS A 94 -43.69 -8.39 46.93
C LYS A 94 -42.21 -8.08 47.12
N THR A 95 -41.55 -7.61 46.06
CA THR A 95 -40.26 -6.94 46.16
C THR A 95 -40.40 -5.69 47.05
N PRO A 96 -39.52 -5.50 48.05
CA PRO A 96 -39.52 -4.27 48.84
C PRO A 96 -39.26 -3.08 47.91
N GLN A 97 -40.08 -2.05 48.03
CA GLN A 97 -39.86 -0.78 47.34
C GLN A 97 -38.99 0.09 48.24
N LEU A 98 -37.90 0.63 47.71
CA LEU A 98 -36.95 1.49 48.43
C LEU A 98 -36.81 2.83 47.68
N GLU A 99 -36.66 3.92 48.42
CA GLU A 99 -36.35 5.24 47.84
C GLU A 99 -34.84 5.36 47.65
N ALA A 100 -34.37 5.87 46.51
CA ALA A 100 -32.95 5.97 46.18
C ALA A 100 -32.16 6.85 47.16
N THR A 101 -32.80 7.90 47.69
CA THR A 101 -32.27 8.77 48.75
C THR A 101 -31.95 8.01 50.04
N ALA A 102 -32.68 6.93 50.32
CA ALA A 102 -32.56 6.11 51.53
C ALA A 102 -31.66 4.87 51.34
N LEU A 103 -31.14 4.63 50.13
CA LEU A 103 -30.24 3.50 49.84
C LEU A 103 -28.82 3.73 50.36
N ALA A 104 -28.32 4.96 50.26
CA ALA A 104 -26.94 5.33 50.59
C ALA A 104 -26.64 5.10 52.08
N GLY A 105 -25.80 4.10 52.39
CA GLY A 105 -25.47 3.72 53.77
C GLY A 105 -26.53 2.84 54.46
N SER A 106 -27.54 2.34 53.74
CA SER A 106 -28.60 1.49 54.30
C SER A 106 -28.12 0.10 54.76
N GLY A 107 -27.02 -0.41 54.19
CA GLY A 107 -26.58 -1.79 54.40
C GLY A 107 -27.58 -2.84 53.88
N PHE A 108 -28.48 -2.46 52.97
CA PHE A 108 -29.52 -3.36 52.47
C PHE A 108 -28.92 -4.46 51.59
N ASN A 109 -29.26 -5.71 51.91
CA ASN A 109 -28.76 -6.91 51.27
C ASN A 109 -29.94 -7.80 50.84
N GLY A 110 -30.13 -8.01 49.54
CA GLY A 110 -31.25 -8.78 48.97
C GLY A 110 -31.87 -8.15 47.72
N THR A 111 -32.96 -8.72 47.20
CA THR A 111 -33.66 -8.16 46.03
C THR A 111 -34.66 -7.06 46.41
N ALA A 112 -34.67 -5.97 45.65
CA ALA A 112 -35.58 -4.84 45.83
C ALA A 112 -35.91 -4.15 44.49
N ALA A 113 -36.90 -3.26 44.54
CA ALA A 113 -37.15 -2.26 43.50
C ALA A 113 -36.85 -0.88 44.07
N VAL A 114 -35.96 -0.12 43.42
CA VAL A 114 -35.53 1.21 43.83
C VAL A 114 -36.26 2.25 43.01
N ARG A 115 -36.78 3.30 43.65
CA ARG A 115 -37.48 4.42 43.02
C ARG A 115 -36.80 5.75 43.33
N ASP A 116 -36.97 6.74 42.46
CA ASP A 116 -36.62 8.13 42.78
C ASP A 116 -37.63 8.77 43.76
N GLY A 117 -37.42 10.05 44.08
CA GLY A 117 -38.29 10.81 44.99
C GLY A 117 -39.68 11.14 44.41
N ASP A 118 -39.84 11.12 43.09
CA ASP A 118 -41.13 11.29 42.39
C ASP A 118 -41.90 9.95 42.28
N GLY A 119 -41.21 8.83 42.52
CA GLY A 119 -41.75 7.48 42.55
C GLY A 119 -41.53 6.66 41.27
N ASN A 120 -40.75 7.16 40.30
CA ASN A 120 -40.41 6.42 39.08
C ASN A 120 -39.48 5.25 39.43
N LEU A 121 -39.59 4.13 38.70
CA LEU A 121 -38.70 2.99 38.92
C LEU A 121 -37.32 3.28 38.32
N LEU A 122 -36.26 3.16 39.13
CA LEU A 122 -34.86 3.30 38.68
C LEU A 122 -34.17 1.94 38.54
N TYR A 123 -34.42 1.00 39.45
CA TYR A 123 -33.73 -0.30 39.46
C TYR A 123 -34.64 -1.43 39.96
N GLU A 124 -34.54 -2.60 39.36
CA GLU A 124 -35.12 -3.86 39.86
C GLU A 124 -34.04 -4.96 39.81
N GLY A 125 -33.59 -5.45 40.96
CA GLY A 125 -32.52 -6.45 41.01
C GLY A 125 -32.06 -6.75 42.43
N ALA A 126 -30.89 -7.37 42.56
CA ALA A 126 -30.24 -7.61 43.85
C ALA A 126 -29.33 -6.45 44.28
N LEU A 127 -29.23 -6.24 45.59
CA LEU A 127 -28.35 -5.26 46.21
C LEU A 127 -27.48 -5.90 47.27
N VAL A 128 -26.26 -5.39 47.39
CA VAL A 128 -25.29 -5.70 48.44
C VAL A 128 -24.84 -4.39 49.07
N ASP A 129 -24.99 -4.29 50.39
CA ASP A 129 -24.74 -3.08 51.20
C ASP A 129 -25.39 -1.77 50.68
N GLY A 130 -26.48 -1.89 49.94
CA GLY A 130 -27.21 -0.77 49.30
C GLY A 130 -26.73 -0.39 47.90
N LEU A 131 -25.73 -1.09 47.33
CA LEU A 131 -25.27 -0.93 45.94
C LEU A 131 -25.87 -2.02 45.05
N TYR A 132 -26.06 -1.75 43.76
CA TYR A 132 -26.54 -2.75 42.79
C TYR A 132 -25.52 -3.90 42.64
N SER A 133 -25.97 -5.16 42.63
CA SER A 133 -25.09 -6.32 42.58
C SER A 133 -25.79 -7.55 42.01
N GLY A 134 -25.10 -8.33 41.16
CA GLY A 134 -25.69 -9.46 40.44
C GLY A 134 -26.74 -9.02 39.42
N GLU A 135 -27.59 -9.96 39.00
CA GLU A 135 -28.63 -9.72 37.99
C GLU A 135 -29.61 -8.61 38.38
N GLY A 136 -29.82 -7.66 37.48
CA GLY A 136 -30.79 -6.60 37.63
C GLY A 136 -31.18 -5.91 36.33
N LYS A 137 -32.07 -4.93 36.47
CA LYS A 137 -32.53 -4.01 35.43
C LYS A 137 -32.38 -2.58 35.94
N LEU A 138 -31.77 -1.71 35.14
CA LEU A 138 -31.75 -0.27 35.35
C LEU A 138 -32.74 0.38 34.38
N TYR A 139 -33.38 1.46 34.80
CA TYR A 139 -34.41 2.17 34.05
C TYR A 139 -34.06 3.67 33.93
N TYR A 140 -34.54 4.31 32.86
CA TYR A 140 -34.60 5.76 32.74
C TYR A 140 -35.71 6.34 33.62
N PRO A 141 -35.68 7.64 34.00
CA PRO A 141 -36.78 8.28 34.74
C PRO A 141 -38.13 8.21 34.01
N SER A 142 -38.11 8.11 32.68
CA SER A 142 -39.27 7.83 31.81
C SER A 142 -39.94 6.46 32.03
N GLY A 143 -39.29 5.56 32.79
CA GLY A 143 -39.72 4.17 32.99
C GLY A 143 -39.30 3.22 31.88
N VAL A 144 -38.59 3.69 30.85
CA VAL A 144 -38.01 2.86 29.79
C VAL A 144 -36.82 2.07 30.35
N LEU A 145 -36.67 0.80 29.93
CA LEU A 145 -35.54 -0.03 30.30
C LEU A 145 -34.24 0.59 29.76
N ARG A 146 -33.25 0.83 30.62
CA ARG A 146 -31.94 1.36 30.24
C ARG A 146 -30.91 0.26 30.08
N TYR A 147 -30.81 -0.64 31.05
CA TYR A 147 -29.85 -1.74 31.05
C TYR A 147 -30.45 -2.99 31.70
N ARG A 148 -30.00 -4.17 31.28
CA ARG A 148 -30.30 -5.46 31.88
C ARG A 148 -29.08 -6.36 31.86
N GLY A 149 -28.69 -6.90 33.01
CA GLY A 149 -27.51 -7.76 33.14
C GLY A 149 -26.96 -7.74 34.56
N ALA A 150 -25.70 -8.13 34.72
CA ALA A 150 -25.05 -8.19 36.02
C ALA A 150 -24.45 -6.85 36.47
N PHE A 151 -24.34 -6.69 37.79
CA PHE A 151 -23.76 -5.52 38.46
C PHE A 151 -22.71 -5.93 39.50
N ASP A 152 -21.71 -5.09 39.71
CA ASP A 152 -20.83 -5.14 40.89
C ASP A 152 -20.62 -3.72 41.44
N LYS A 153 -20.81 -3.56 42.76
CA LYS A 153 -20.66 -2.28 43.50
C LYS A 153 -21.41 -1.09 42.86
N GLY A 154 -22.53 -1.33 42.20
CA GLY A 154 -23.34 -0.31 41.51
C GLY A 154 -23.09 -0.15 40.01
N MET A 155 -21.98 -0.68 39.49
CA MET A 155 -21.58 -0.55 38.08
C MET A 155 -21.98 -1.79 37.27
N MET A 156 -22.26 -1.62 35.97
CA MET A 156 -22.53 -2.72 35.03
C MET A 156 -21.27 -3.58 34.83
N THR A 157 -21.43 -4.89 34.79
CA THR A 157 -20.33 -5.86 34.62
C THR A 157 -20.83 -7.18 34.02
N GLY A 158 -19.95 -7.93 33.35
CA GLY A 158 -20.34 -9.19 32.71
C GLY A 158 -21.31 -8.99 31.53
N ASP A 159 -22.02 -10.04 31.14
CA ASP A 159 -22.93 -9.99 29.98
C ASP A 159 -24.19 -9.14 30.28
N GLY A 160 -24.62 -8.30 29.33
CA GLY A 160 -25.81 -7.48 29.46
C GLY A 160 -26.31 -6.86 28.15
N GLU A 161 -27.48 -6.22 28.24
CA GLU A 161 -28.20 -5.52 27.17
C GLU A 161 -28.41 -4.06 27.59
N LEU A 162 -27.93 -3.11 26.79
CA LEU A 162 -28.08 -1.66 26.99
C LEU A 162 -28.99 -1.08 25.90
N TYR A 163 -29.88 -0.16 26.29
CA TYR A 163 -30.92 0.40 25.44
C TYR A 163 -30.88 1.94 25.45
N THR A 164 -31.42 2.56 24.40
CA THR A 164 -31.67 4.02 24.34
C THR A 164 -32.87 4.43 25.18
N GLU A 165 -33.07 5.73 25.38
CA GLU A 165 -34.25 6.26 26.08
C GLU A 165 -35.57 6.05 25.28
N ASP A 166 -35.48 5.81 23.97
CA ASP A 166 -36.60 5.35 23.13
C ASP A 166 -36.87 3.83 23.26
N GLY A 167 -36.03 3.09 23.98
CA GLY A 167 -36.14 1.65 24.18
C GLY A 167 -35.55 0.79 23.06
N LEU A 168 -34.79 1.37 22.13
CA LEU A 168 -34.06 0.65 21.09
C LEU A 168 -32.85 -0.07 21.72
N LEU A 169 -32.55 -1.30 21.31
CA LEU A 169 -31.34 -1.99 21.75
C LEU A 169 -30.12 -1.27 21.14
N LEU A 170 -29.20 -0.82 21.97
CA LEU A 170 -27.97 -0.12 21.56
C LEU A 170 -26.76 -1.07 21.55
N TYR A 171 -26.65 -1.92 22.57
CA TYR A 171 -25.54 -2.87 22.71
C TYR A 171 -25.98 -4.14 23.43
N ARG A 172 -25.47 -5.29 22.99
CA ARG A 172 -25.54 -6.57 23.72
C ARG A 172 -24.14 -7.15 23.79
N GLY A 173 -23.64 -7.43 24.98
CA GLY A 173 -22.29 -7.97 25.15
C GLY A 173 -21.77 -7.77 26.56
N GLN A 174 -20.45 -7.76 26.69
CA GLN A 174 -19.77 -7.74 27.98
C GLN A 174 -19.43 -6.31 28.45
N PHE A 175 -19.52 -6.13 29.77
CA PHE A 175 -19.27 -4.88 30.46
C PHE A 175 -18.20 -5.04 31.52
N LEU A 176 -17.46 -3.96 31.79
CA LEU A 176 -16.56 -3.82 32.93
C LEU A 176 -16.59 -2.38 33.43
N ASN A 177 -17.12 -2.17 34.63
CA ASN A 177 -17.23 -0.85 35.29
C ASN A 177 -17.97 0.19 34.42
N ASP A 178 -19.22 -0.12 34.03
CA ASP A 178 -20.08 0.72 33.17
C ASP A 178 -19.61 0.93 31.71
N VAL A 179 -18.55 0.25 31.26
CA VAL A 179 -17.94 0.41 29.93
C VAL A 179 -17.91 -0.91 29.15
N TYR A 180 -18.10 -0.88 27.82
CA TYR A 180 -18.01 -2.06 26.96
C TYR A 180 -16.60 -2.68 27.00
N SER A 181 -16.53 -4.00 27.15
CA SER A 181 -15.29 -4.75 27.35
C SER A 181 -15.51 -6.21 26.97
N GLY A 182 -14.58 -6.88 26.29
CA GLY A 182 -14.79 -8.26 25.81
C GLY A 182 -15.73 -8.31 24.60
N THR A 183 -16.42 -9.43 24.38
CA THR A 183 -17.21 -9.65 23.15
C THR A 183 -18.59 -8.98 23.21
N GLY A 184 -19.04 -8.38 22.10
CA GLY A 184 -20.39 -7.87 21.95
C GLY A 184 -20.80 -7.41 20.54
N THR A 185 -22.08 -7.08 20.41
CA THR A 185 -22.72 -6.47 19.24
C THR A 185 -23.20 -5.07 19.59
N LEU A 186 -22.81 -4.07 18.79
CA LEU A 186 -23.40 -2.74 18.76
C LEU A 186 -24.47 -2.68 17.66
N TYR A 187 -25.55 -1.95 17.89
CA TYR A 187 -26.71 -1.87 16.99
C TYR A 187 -27.00 -0.45 16.51
N ASN A 188 -27.56 -0.34 15.31
CA ASN A 188 -28.14 0.87 14.73
C ASN A 188 -29.56 1.12 15.25
N ALA A 189 -30.10 2.32 15.00
CA ALA A 189 -31.44 2.71 15.44
C ALA A 189 -32.60 1.93 14.79
N ASP A 190 -32.35 1.20 13.70
CA ASP A 190 -33.30 0.28 13.06
C ASP A 190 -33.23 -1.16 13.62
N GLY A 191 -32.26 -1.45 14.50
CA GLY A 191 -31.98 -2.77 15.05
C GLY A 191 -31.03 -3.65 14.21
N SER A 192 -30.47 -3.14 13.11
CA SER A 192 -29.37 -3.82 12.42
C SER A 192 -28.08 -3.79 13.26
N PRO A 193 -27.20 -4.80 13.18
CA PRO A 193 -25.87 -4.71 13.79
C PRO A 193 -25.04 -3.64 13.06
N SER A 194 -24.33 -2.81 13.82
CA SER A 194 -23.35 -1.85 13.28
C SER A 194 -21.91 -2.35 13.47
N TYR A 195 -21.66 -3.11 14.53
CA TYR A 195 -20.40 -3.79 14.80
C TYR A 195 -20.61 -5.07 15.61
N GLU A 196 -19.93 -6.15 15.24
CA GLU A 196 -19.82 -7.39 16.03
C GLU A 196 -18.34 -7.73 16.24
N GLY A 197 -17.89 -7.84 17.49
CA GLY A 197 -16.47 -8.08 17.76
C GLY A 197 -16.07 -7.90 19.22
N SER A 198 -14.81 -7.59 19.43
CA SER A 198 -14.22 -7.40 20.77
C SER A 198 -14.01 -5.93 21.11
N PHE A 199 -14.15 -5.61 22.40
CA PHE A 199 -14.10 -4.26 22.94
C PHE A 199 -13.05 -4.16 24.05
N LEU A 200 -12.37 -3.01 24.13
CA LEU A 200 -11.54 -2.63 25.26
C LEU A 200 -11.79 -1.16 25.61
N SER A 201 -12.19 -0.91 26.87
CA SER A 201 -12.47 0.44 27.38
C SER A 201 -13.43 1.24 26.48
N GLY A 202 -14.47 0.58 25.94
CA GLY A 202 -15.51 1.21 25.12
C GLY A 202 -15.19 1.33 23.63
N LYS A 203 -13.97 0.98 23.19
CA LYS A 203 -13.53 1.02 21.80
C LYS A 203 -13.45 -0.39 21.20
N PHE A 204 -13.52 -0.49 19.87
CA PHE A 204 -13.22 -1.72 19.13
C PHE A 204 -11.74 -2.09 19.29
N GLU A 205 -11.45 -3.36 19.60
CA GLU A 205 -10.11 -3.86 19.90
C GLU A 205 -10.04 -5.37 19.56
N GLY A 206 -9.00 -5.82 18.86
CA GLY A 206 -8.92 -7.20 18.37
C GLY A 206 -9.88 -7.47 17.20
N ALA A 207 -10.25 -8.72 16.98
CA ALA A 207 -11.05 -9.12 15.82
C ALA A 207 -12.50 -8.59 15.89
N GLY A 208 -13.02 -8.10 14.75
CA GLY A 208 -14.41 -7.69 14.61
C GLY A 208 -14.84 -7.41 13.17
N VAL A 209 -16.15 -7.24 13.00
CA VAL A 209 -16.84 -6.94 11.74
C VAL A 209 -17.68 -5.68 11.93
N ALA A 210 -17.49 -4.67 11.10
CA ALA A 210 -18.34 -3.49 11.00
C ALA A 210 -19.25 -3.60 9.78
N TYR A 211 -20.45 -3.03 9.90
CA TYR A 211 -21.51 -3.11 8.89
C TYR A 211 -21.97 -1.72 8.44
N ASN A 212 -22.34 -1.63 7.17
CA ASN A 212 -23.07 -0.50 6.61
C ASN A 212 -24.54 -0.53 7.06
N ALA A 213 -25.26 0.58 6.88
CA ALA A 213 -26.68 0.70 7.27
C ALA A 213 -27.65 -0.17 6.44
N ASP A 214 -27.20 -0.82 5.37
CA ASP A 214 -27.96 -1.83 4.62
C ASP A 214 -27.69 -3.27 5.10
N GLY A 215 -26.79 -3.45 6.07
CA GLY A 215 -26.32 -4.74 6.56
C GLY A 215 -25.19 -5.37 5.74
N SER A 216 -24.69 -4.70 4.69
CA SER A 216 -23.46 -5.15 4.01
C SER A 216 -22.23 -4.97 4.91
N ILE A 217 -21.24 -5.85 4.80
CA ILE A 217 -19.99 -5.71 5.57
C ILE A 217 -19.22 -4.50 5.05
N LEU A 218 -18.87 -3.58 5.95
CA LEU A 218 -17.98 -2.45 5.69
C LEU A 218 -16.52 -2.87 5.88
N TYR A 219 -16.21 -3.52 7.00
CA TYR A 219 -14.86 -4.02 7.31
C TYR A 219 -14.93 -5.31 8.11
N ALA A 220 -14.06 -6.28 7.81
CA ALA A 220 -13.83 -7.46 8.63
C ALA A 220 -12.33 -7.67 8.82
N GLY A 221 -11.84 -7.66 10.05
CA GLY A 221 -10.41 -7.70 10.35
C GLY A 221 -10.11 -7.45 11.82
N SER A 222 -8.91 -6.95 12.12
CA SER A 222 -8.52 -6.59 13.49
C SER A 222 -8.54 -5.08 13.73
N TYR A 223 -8.70 -4.71 14.99
CA TYR A 223 -8.81 -3.33 15.46
C TYR A 223 -7.82 -3.04 16.59
N LEU A 224 -7.35 -1.81 16.66
CA LEU A 224 -6.61 -1.27 17.80
C LEU A 224 -7.14 0.12 18.12
N GLN A 225 -7.64 0.31 19.34
CA GLN A 225 -8.16 1.59 19.82
C GLN A 225 -9.23 2.23 18.91
N GLY A 226 -10.07 1.41 18.27
CA GLY A 226 -11.13 1.85 17.35
C GLY A 226 -10.70 2.05 15.89
N MET A 227 -9.42 1.90 15.55
CA MET A 227 -8.89 1.98 14.19
C MET A 227 -8.63 0.58 13.62
N TYR A 228 -8.65 0.42 12.29
CA TYR A 228 -8.25 -0.83 11.63
C TYR A 228 -6.74 -1.08 11.83
N GLU A 229 -6.35 -2.30 12.17
CA GLU A 229 -4.96 -2.67 12.51
C GLU A 229 -4.70 -4.13 12.12
N GLY A 230 -3.54 -4.44 11.55
CA GLY A 230 -3.21 -5.78 11.05
C GLY A 230 -4.06 -6.20 9.85
N GLU A 231 -4.19 -7.51 9.63
CA GLU A 231 -4.92 -8.04 8.48
C GLU A 231 -6.43 -7.73 8.53
N GLY A 232 -6.97 -7.27 7.41
CA GLY A 232 -8.40 -7.03 7.25
C GLY A 232 -8.86 -6.86 5.80
N LYS A 233 -10.18 -6.88 5.63
CA LYS A 233 -10.87 -6.67 4.35
C LYS A 233 -11.83 -5.51 4.48
N LEU A 234 -11.61 -4.46 3.70
CA LEU A 234 -12.46 -3.27 3.58
C LEU A 234 -13.31 -3.38 2.30
N SER A 235 -14.59 -3.02 2.42
CA SER A 235 -15.57 -2.99 1.35
C SER A 235 -16.23 -1.61 1.21
N ASN A 236 -16.92 -1.38 0.09
CA ASN A 236 -17.71 -0.18 -0.14
C ASN A 236 -19.13 -0.31 0.49
N SER A 237 -19.97 0.71 0.29
CA SER A 237 -21.37 0.74 0.72
C SER A 237 -22.31 -0.20 -0.06
N GLU A 238 -21.79 -1.00 -1.00
CA GLU A 238 -22.50 -2.06 -1.72
C GLU A 238 -21.99 -3.45 -1.31
N GLY A 239 -21.08 -3.54 -0.32
CA GLY A 239 -20.40 -4.76 0.10
C GLY A 239 -19.31 -5.28 -0.85
N LYS A 240 -19.01 -4.59 -1.96
CA LYS A 240 -17.90 -4.95 -2.86
C LYS A 240 -16.56 -4.70 -2.17
N PRO A 241 -15.54 -5.56 -2.35
CA PRO A 241 -14.21 -5.30 -1.79
C PRO A 241 -13.61 -4.03 -2.39
N VAL A 242 -12.87 -3.30 -1.55
CA VAL A 242 -12.05 -2.13 -1.91
C VAL A 242 -10.57 -2.42 -1.64
N TYR A 243 -10.28 -3.07 -0.51
CA TYR A 243 -8.94 -3.47 -0.10
C TYR A 243 -8.97 -4.76 0.73
N GLU A 244 -7.94 -5.60 0.59
CA GLU A 244 -7.71 -6.79 1.42
C GLU A 244 -6.21 -6.93 1.70
N GLY A 245 -5.80 -6.90 2.97
CA GLY A 245 -4.40 -6.90 3.39
C GLY A 245 -4.19 -6.23 4.74
N ALA A 246 -2.96 -5.78 5.00
CA ALA A 246 -2.59 -5.21 6.29
C ALA A 246 -2.90 -3.70 6.43
N PHE A 247 -3.25 -3.32 7.66
CA PHE A 247 -3.55 -1.96 8.09
C PHE A 247 -2.65 -1.54 9.25
N VAL A 248 -2.30 -0.27 9.32
CA VAL A 248 -1.74 0.37 10.51
C VAL A 248 -2.52 1.67 10.78
N ALA A 249 -3.11 1.81 11.96
CA ALA A 249 -3.88 2.98 12.38
C ALA A 249 -4.94 3.45 11.35
N GLY A 250 -5.63 2.51 10.70
CA GLY A 250 -6.66 2.77 9.68
C GLY A 250 -6.15 2.94 8.25
N VAL A 251 -4.84 2.88 8.00
CA VAL A 251 -4.20 3.14 6.71
C VAL A 251 -3.62 1.86 6.11
N TYR A 252 -3.72 1.67 4.78
CA TYR A 252 -3.13 0.50 4.09
C TYR A 252 -1.59 0.53 4.19
N GLU A 253 -0.99 -0.55 4.66
CA GLU A 253 0.44 -0.64 4.96
C GLU A 253 0.90 -2.10 4.83
N GLY A 254 2.09 -2.36 4.26
CA GLY A 254 2.56 -3.72 4.03
C GLY A 254 1.88 -4.40 2.83
N ALA A 255 1.70 -5.71 2.85
CA ALA A 255 1.17 -6.45 1.71
C ALA A 255 -0.36 -6.34 1.61
N GLY A 256 -0.89 -6.18 0.39
CA GLY A 256 -2.33 -6.21 0.15
C GLY A 256 -2.75 -6.20 -1.32
N LYS A 257 -4.06 -6.23 -1.52
CA LYS A 257 -4.77 -6.21 -2.79
C LYS A 257 -5.78 -5.06 -2.78
N GLN A 258 -5.74 -4.21 -3.80
CA GLN A 258 -6.73 -3.16 -4.03
C GLN A 258 -7.62 -3.54 -5.21
N TYR A 259 -8.89 -3.15 -5.14
CA TYR A 259 -9.92 -3.53 -6.10
C TYR A 259 -10.46 -2.31 -6.87
N ASP A 260 -10.98 -2.55 -8.07
CA ASP A 260 -11.72 -1.56 -8.86
C ASP A 260 -13.21 -1.49 -8.48
N ALA A 261 -13.95 -0.54 -9.05
CA ALA A 261 -15.38 -0.35 -8.76
C ALA A 261 -16.29 -1.48 -9.29
N ALA A 262 -15.78 -2.37 -10.16
CA ALA A 262 -16.48 -3.57 -10.57
C ALA A 262 -16.24 -4.73 -9.59
N GLY A 263 -15.09 -4.74 -8.90
CA GLY A 263 -14.66 -5.76 -7.94
C GLY A 263 -13.49 -6.62 -8.42
N HIS A 264 -12.82 -6.24 -9.50
CA HIS A 264 -11.58 -6.90 -9.96
C HIS A 264 -10.37 -6.35 -9.18
N ILE A 265 -9.30 -7.13 -9.07
CA ILE A 265 -8.04 -6.64 -8.49
C ILE A 265 -7.42 -5.65 -9.47
N SER A 266 -7.20 -4.41 -9.03
CA SER A 266 -6.51 -3.36 -9.78
C SER A 266 -5.03 -3.27 -9.42
N TYR A 267 -4.67 -3.63 -8.18
CA TYR A 267 -3.29 -3.71 -7.72
C TYR A 267 -3.09 -4.83 -6.69
N GLU A 268 -1.97 -5.55 -6.76
CA GLU A 268 -1.51 -6.50 -5.75
C GLU A 268 -0.03 -6.29 -5.46
N GLY A 269 0.34 -6.01 -4.21
CA GLY A 269 1.72 -5.68 -3.85
C GLY A 269 1.86 -5.02 -2.48
N SER A 270 2.93 -4.25 -2.34
CA SER A 270 3.26 -3.53 -1.10
C SER A 270 2.66 -2.11 -1.08
N PHE A 271 2.19 -1.70 0.10
CA PHE A 271 1.63 -0.39 0.41
C PHE A 271 2.45 0.30 1.50
N ALA A 272 2.56 1.62 1.41
CA ALA A 272 3.02 2.47 2.51
C ALA A 272 2.19 3.76 2.53
N GLY A 273 1.67 4.15 3.69
CA GLY A 273 0.87 5.37 3.85
C GLY A 273 -0.36 5.43 2.95
N GLY A 274 -1.01 4.28 2.70
CA GLY A 274 -2.23 4.21 1.88
C GLY A 274 -1.99 4.17 0.37
N LYS A 275 -0.75 4.05 -0.09
CA LYS A 275 -0.37 4.03 -1.52
C LYS A 275 0.55 2.88 -1.86
N ALA A 276 0.48 2.38 -3.10
CA ALA A 276 1.43 1.41 -3.65
C ALA A 276 2.88 1.91 -3.49
N SER A 277 3.72 1.12 -2.84
CA SER A 277 5.11 1.47 -2.51
C SER A 277 5.92 0.20 -2.18
N GLY A 278 7.05 0.01 -2.85
CA GLY A 278 7.75 -1.29 -2.91
C GLY A 278 7.28 -2.12 -4.12
N THR A 279 7.57 -3.42 -4.12
CA THR A 279 7.23 -4.31 -5.25
C THR A 279 5.73 -4.58 -5.37
N GLY A 280 5.20 -4.57 -6.59
CA GLY A 280 3.81 -4.97 -6.85
C GLY A 280 3.47 -5.12 -8.33
N LYS A 281 2.20 -5.43 -8.58
CA LYS A 281 1.59 -5.58 -9.90
C LYS A 281 0.36 -4.69 -9.99
N GLU A 282 0.26 -3.89 -11.05
CA GLU A 282 -0.98 -3.23 -11.45
C GLU A 282 -1.62 -4.04 -12.59
N LEU A 283 -2.95 -4.15 -12.58
CA LEU A 283 -3.72 -4.95 -13.52
C LEU A 283 -4.72 -4.07 -14.30
N TYR A 284 -5.02 -4.47 -15.53
CA TYR A 284 -6.20 -4.00 -16.26
C TYR A 284 -7.48 -4.62 -15.67
N SER A 285 -8.64 -3.98 -15.84
CA SER A 285 -9.95 -4.56 -15.42
C SER A 285 -10.33 -5.85 -16.16
N SER A 286 -9.61 -6.23 -17.21
CA SER A 286 -9.66 -7.54 -17.87
C SER A 286 -8.88 -8.65 -17.13
N GLY A 287 -8.12 -8.30 -16.08
CA GLY A 287 -7.30 -9.22 -15.29
C GLY A 287 -5.88 -9.45 -15.82
N PHE A 288 -5.51 -8.88 -16.97
CA PHE A 288 -4.13 -8.92 -17.45
C PHE A 288 -3.23 -7.96 -16.64
N VAL A 289 -1.98 -8.35 -16.42
CA VAL A 289 -0.97 -7.46 -15.81
C VAL A 289 -0.74 -6.27 -16.75
N LYS A 290 -0.80 -5.06 -16.20
CA LYS A 290 -0.47 -3.80 -16.86
C LYS A 290 0.98 -3.39 -16.56
N TYR A 291 1.39 -3.55 -15.30
CA TYR A 291 2.75 -3.25 -14.86
C TYR A 291 3.17 -4.20 -13.74
N GLU A 292 4.42 -4.66 -13.75
CA GLU A 292 5.04 -5.41 -12.67
C GLU A 292 6.43 -4.85 -12.37
N GLY A 293 6.68 -4.44 -11.12
CA GLY A 293 7.93 -3.76 -10.75
C GLY A 293 7.84 -3.04 -9.40
N GLU A 294 8.72 -2.06 -9.22
CA GLU A 294 8.76 -1.21 -8.03
C GLU A 294 7.84 0.02 -8.13
N PHE A 295 7.22 0.37 -7.00
CA PHE A 295 6.38 1.55 -6.84
C PHE A 295 6.97 2.46 -5.77
N LEU A 296 6.72 3.76 -5.89
CA LEU A 296 7.00 4.76 -4.85
C LEU A 296 5.82 5.73 -4.77
N LEU A 297 5.11 5.70 -3.64
CA LEU A 297 3.98 6.60 -3.32
C LEU A 297 2.90 6.67 -4.43
N GLY A 298 2.62 5.53 -5.08
CA GLY A 298 1.62 5.40 -6.15
C GLY A 298 2.15 5.57 -7.58
N SER A 299 3.44 5.85 -7.77
CA SER A 299 4.07 6.00 -9.10
C SER A 299 5.04 4.85 -9.40
N TYR A 300 5.17 4.44 -10.67
CA TYR A 300 6.21 3.48 -11.07
C TYR A 300 7.60 4.04 -10.76
N HIS A 301 8.48 3.18 -10.24
CA HIS A 301 9.83 3.49 -9.79
C HIS A 301 10.77 2.29 -10.05
N GLY A 302 12.06 2.44 -9.72
CA GLY A 302 13.01 1.32 -9.72
C GLY A 302 13.05 0.58 -11.05
N ALA A 303 13.14 -0.75 -11.01
CA ALA A 303 13.01 -1.62 -12.18
C ALA A 303 11.56 -2.12 -12.34
N GLY A 304 11.10 -2.27 -13.58
CA GLY A 304 9.82 -2.91 -13.88
C GLY A 304 9.56 -3.15 -15.37
N THR A 305 8.48 -3.88 -15.63
CA THR A 305 7.96 -4.15 -16.97
C THR A 305 6.55 -3.61 -17.10
N LEU A 306 6.33 -2.81 -18.15
CA LEU A 306 5.01 -2.37 -18.61
C LEU A 306 4.55 -3.30 -19.73
N TYR A 307 3.31 -3.75 -19.66
CA TYR A 307 2.70 -4.69 -20.61
C TYR A 307 1.52 -4.06 -21.36
N SER A 308 1.15 -4.66 -22.49
CA SER A 308 -0.12 -4.43 -23.17
C SER A 308 -1.25 -5.24 -22.51
N GLU A 309 -2.50 -4.89 -22.80
CA GLU A 309 -3.67 -5.72 -22.42
C GLU A 309 -3.70 -7.08 -23.15
N SER A 310 -2.85 -7.27 -24.17
CA SER A 310 -2.58 -8.57 -24.81
C SER A 310 -1.42 -9.36 -24.15
N GLY A 311 -0.90 -8.90 -23.01
CA GLY A 311 0.13 -9.57 -22.22
C GLY A 311 1.56 -9.50 -22.79
N LYS A 312 1.79 -8.67 -23.81
CA LYS A 312 3.13 -8.47 -24.39
C LYS A 312 3.87 -7.35 -23.65
N PRO A 313 5.21 -7.40 -23.51
CA PRO A 313 5.95 -6.25 -23.01
C PRO A 313 5.81 -5.07 -23.98
N LEU A 314 5.60 -3.87 -23.44
CA LEU A 314 5.71 -2.57 -24.13
C LEU A 314 6.97 -1.83 -23.70
N TYR A 315 7.47 -2.09 -22.49
CA TYR A 315 8.74 -1.60 -22.00
C TYR A 315 9.27 -2.46 -20.85
N VAL A 316 10.56 -2.79 -20.87
CA VAL A 316 11.32 -3.41 -19.78
C VAL A 316 12.44 -2.45 -19.40
N GLY A 317 12.57 -2.05 -18.13
CA GLY A 317 13.64 -1.14 -17.73
C GLY A 317 13.36 -0.38 -16.46
N THR A 318 14.05 0.76 -16.29
CA THR A 318 13.91 1.58 -15.08
C THR A 318 12.88 2.71 -15.20
N PHE A 319 12.25 3.06 -14.08
CA PHE A 319 11.22 4.09 -13.99
C PHE A 319 11.56 5.13 -12.91
N LEU A 320 11.16 6.38 -13.15
CA LEU A 320 11.29 7.47 -12.19
C LEU A 320 10.04 8.35 -12.25
N GLY A 321 9.20 8.28 -11.21
CA GLY A 321 7.98 9.09 -11.12
C GLY A 321 6.95 8.74 -12.19
N GLY A 322 6.82 7.46 -12.57
CA GLY A 322 5.97 7.00 -13.66
C GLY A 322 6.57 7.09 -15.06
N ALA A 323 7.62 7.91 -15.26
CA ALA A 323 8.29 8.05 -16.56
C ALA A 323 9.39 7.00 -16.76
N LYS A 324 9.59 6.54 -18.00
CA LYS A 324 10.74 5.70 -18.39
C LYS A 324 12.04 6.49 -18.20
N SER A 325 13.04 5.89 -17.57
CA SER A 325 14.29 6.55 -17.18
C SER A 325 15.42 5.54 -17.13
N GLY A 326 16.69 5.96 -17.11
CA GLY A 326 17.83 5.06 -17.02
C GLY A 326 17.92 4.13 -18.24
N THR A 327 18.24 2.85 -18.05
CA THR A 327 18.34 1.88 -19.16
C THR A 327 17.06 1.06 -19.35
N GLY A 328 16.70 0.77 -20.59
CA GLY A 328 15.62 -0.17 -20.90
C GLY A 328 15.45 -0.50 -22.38
N GLU A 329 14.42 -1.30 -22.64
CA GLU A 329 14.01 -1.87 -23.92
C GLU A 329 12.55 -1.47 -24.16
N ALA A 330 12.23 -0.88 -25.31
CA ALA A 330 10.88 -0.49 -25.71
C ALA A 330 10.43 -1.30 -26.93
N TYR A 331 9.19 -1.80 -26.86
CA TYR A 331 8.58 -2.70 -27.84
C TYR A 331 7.32 -2.06 -28.44
N ASP A 332 6.81 -2.66 -29.52
CA ASP A 332 5.51 -2.32 -30.10
C ASP A 332 4.40 -3.32 -29.71
N ASP A 333 3.18 -3.09 -30.21
CA ASP A 333 2.02 -3.98 -29.99
C ASP A 333 2.18 -5.38 -30.66
N ALA A 334 3.13 -5.54 -31.57
CA ALA A 334 3.52 -6.85 -32.10
C ALA A 334 4.42 -7.61 -31.11
N GLY A 335 5.11 -6.93 -30.20
CA GLY A 335 6.13 -7.46 -29.29
C GLY A 335 7.54 -7.40 -29.89
N ILE A 336 7.74 -6.62 -30.95
CA ILE A 336 9.03 -6.45 -31.62
C ILE A 336 9.79 -5.32 -30.93
N LEU A 337 11.06 -5.57 -30.59
CA LEU A 337 11.96 -4.57 -30.01
C LEU A 337 12.10 -3.40 -30.99
N ARG A 338 11.85 -2.18 -30.52
CA ARG A 338 11.97 -0.94 -31.31
C ARG A 338 13.13 -0.07 -30.88
N TYR A 339 13.48 -0.08 -29.59
CA TYR A 339 14.63 0.64 -29.05
C TYR A 339 15.20 -0.06 -27.83
N GLU A 340 16.52 -0.17 -27.76
CA GLU A 340 17.27 -0.49 -26.53
C GLU A 340 18.16 0.71 -26.19
N GLY A 341 18.38 0.99 -24.90
CA GLY A 341 19.35 2.02 -24.49
C GLY A 341 18.84 2.91 -23.36
N GLN A 342 19.28 4.17 -23.38
CA GLN A 342 19.02 5.14 -22.32
C GLN A 342 17.73 5.95 -22.54
N PHE A 343 17.06 6.27 -21.44
CA PHE A 343 15.82 7.02 -21.35
C PHE A 343 15.96 8.16 -20.33
N ALA A 344 15.30 9.27 -20.62
CA ALA A 344 15.05 10.34 -19.65
C ALA A 344 13.64 10.90 -19.90
N GLU A 345 12.86 11.12 -18.84
CA GLU A 345 11.52 11.72 -18.91
C GLU A 345 10.58 11.05 -19.95
N GLY A 346 10.72 9.73 -20.15
CA GLY A 346 9.93 8.95 -21.10
C GLY A 346 10.49 8.87 -22.53
N VAL A 347 11.50 9.66 -22.90
CA VAL A 347 12.05 9.73 -24.27
C VAL A 347 13.45 9.13 -24.40
N TYR A 348 13.80 8.67 -25.61
CA TYR A 348 15.14 8.17 -25.94
C TYR A 348 16.20 9.25 -25.76
N GLN A 349 17.31 8.89 -25.10
CA GLN A 349 18.36 9.80 -24.66
C GLN A 349 19.69 9.02 -24.60
N GLY A 350 20.85 9.68 -24.61
CA GLY A 350 22.12 8.99 -24.36
C GLY A 350 22.49 7.99 -25.45
N ILE A 351 23.02 6.81 -25.10
CA ILE A 351 23.40 5.76 -26.08
C ILE A 351 22.29 4.71 -26.20
N GLY A 352 22.02 4.23 -27.43
CA GLY A 352 21.11 3.12 -27.71
C GLY A 352 21.18 2.56 -29.13
N SER A 353 20.31 1.59 -29.41
CA SER A 353 20.05 1.01 -30.74
C SER A 353 18.55 1.13 -31.08
N LEU A 354 18.23 1.47 -32.33
CA LEU A 354 16.87 1.66 -32.86
C LEU A 354 16.61 0.63 -33.97
N TYR A 355 15.43 0.03 -33.97
CA TYR A 355 15.06 -1.12 -34.80
C TYR A 355 13.83 -0.84 -35.68
N ASP A 356 13.78 -1.46 -36.87
CA ASP A 356 12.69 -1.32 -37.83
C ASP A 356 11.45 -2.18 -37.47
N ALA A 357 10.58 -2.45 -38.45
CA ALA A 357 9.36 -3.23 -38.27
C ALA A 357 9.57 -4.75 -38.31
N ASP A 358 10.72 -5.21 -38.80
CA ASP A 358 11.09 -6.62 -38.89
C ASP A 358 12.10 -7.00 -37.78
N GLY A 359 12.53 -6.02 -36.98
CA GLY A 359 13.47 -6.19 -35.87
C GLY A 359 14.94 -6.03 -36.28
N ALA A 360 15.24 -5.47 -37.45
CA ALA A 360 16.61 -5.18 -37.87
C ALA A 360 17.09 -3.80 -37.38
N VAL A 361 18.39 -3.68 -37.08
CA VAL A 361 19.00 -2.44 -36.55
C VAL A 361 19.00 -1.35 -37.64
N MET A 362 18.21 -0.30 -37.44
CA MET A 362 18.23 0.90 -38.30
C MET A 362 19.39 1.83 -37.94
N TYR A 363 19.71 1.98 -36.66
CA TYR A 363 20.73 2.91 -36.19
C TYR A 363 21.22 2.50 -34.80
N LYS A 364 22.53 2.67 -34.55
CA LYS A 364 23.14 2.60 -33.22
C LYS A 364 23.92 3.88 -32.99
N GLY A 365 23.88 4.43 -31.78
CA GLY A 365 24.55 5.69 -31.48
C GLY A 365 23.86 6.53 -30.42
N PHE A 366 23.96 7.84 -30.58
CA PHE A 366 23.47 8.82 -29.62
C PHE A 366 22.04 9.25 -29.91
N PHE A 367 21.28 9.52 -28.86
CA PHE A 367 19.90 10.01 -28.88
C PHE A 367 19.76 11.23 -28.00
N ARG A 368 18.89 12.15 -28.42
CA ARG A 368 18.56 13.34 -27.65
C ARG A 368 17.11 13.74 -27.90
N ALA A 369 16.32 13.86 -26.83
CA ALA A 369 14.90 14.21 -26.90
C ALA A 369 14.11 13.32 -27.90
N GLY A 370 14.31 12.00 -27.83
CA GLY A 370 13.59 11.01 -28.63
C GLY A 370 14.11 10.79 -30.06
N SER A 371 15.09 11.57 -30.53
CA SER A 371 15.62 11.47 -31.91
C SER A 371 17.10 11.06 -31.95
N PRO A 372 17.55 10.32 -32.99
CA PRO A 372 18.96 10.12 -33.28
C PRO A 372 19.72 11.45 -33.36
N TRP A 373 20.87 11.52 -32.68
CA TRP A 373 21.64 12.74 -32.46
C TRP A 373 23.07 12.58 -32.99
N ALA A 374 23.22 12.70 -34.32
CA ALA A 374 24.48 12.57 -35.05
C ALA A 374 25.63 13.39 -34.43
N ASP A 375 25.33 14.60 -33.93
CA ASP A 375 26.28 15.50 -33.31
C ASP A 375 26.96 14.89 -32.05
N GLY A 376 26.37 13.89 -31.41
CA GLY A 376 26.96 13.18 -30.26
C GLY A 376 28.22 12.37 -30.60
N PHE A 377 28.47 12.07 -31.88
CA PHE A 377 29.73 11.47 -32.33
C PHE A 377 30.88 12.49 -32.49
N HIS A 378 30.62 13.80 -32.38
CA HIS A 378 31.65 14.79 -32.62
C HIS A 378 32.70 14.80 -31.49
N GLY A 379 33.99 14.75 -31.87
CA GLY A 379 35.11 14.86 -30.92
C GLY A 379 35.33 13.65 -30.02
N ILE A 380 34.53 12.58 -30.15
CA ILE A 380 34.74 11.35 -29.38
C ILE A 380 35.99 10.61 -29.88
N THR A 381 36.64 9.87 -28.99
CA THR A 381 37.81 9.04 -29.33
C THR A 381 37.41 7.80 -30.14
N LEU A 382 38.36 7.24 -30.89
CA LEU A 382 38.23 5.94 -31.57
C LEU A 382 37.73 4.83 -30.63
N ALA A 383 38.26 4.77 -29.41
CA ALA A 383 37.81 3.82 -28.39
C ALA A 383 36.31 3.99 -28.06
N LYS A 384 35.83 5.23 -27.86
CA LYS A 384 34.40 5.48 -27.58
C LYS A 384 33.51 5.26 -28.80
N LEU A 385 34.01 5.53 -30.00
CA LEU A 385 33.32 5.20 -31.25
C LEU A 385 33.12 3.68 -31.39
N GLN A 386 34.17 2.89 -31.14
CA GLN A 386 34.12 1.43 -31.20
C GLN A 386 33.31 0.80 -30.06
N GLU A 387 33.35 1.37 -28.85
CA GLU A 387 32.44 0.98 -27.76
C GLU A 387 30.96 1.20 -28.15
N THR A 388 30.68 2.33 -28.81
CA THR A 388 29.32 2.71 -29.21
C THR A 388 28.81 1.86 -30.39
N LEU A 389 29.60 1.70 -31.45
CA LEU A 389 29.16 1.08 -32.71
C LEU A 389 29.61 -0.37 -32.92
N GLY A 390 30.64 -0.82 -32.20
CA GLY A 390 31.39 -2.04 -32.52
C GLY A 390 32.55 -1.79 -33.48
N ALA A 391 33.13 -2.87 -34.00
CA ALA A 391 34.15 -2.81 -35.04
C ALA A 391 33.59 -2.21 -36.35
N ALA A 392 34.41 -1.44 -37.05
CA ALA A 392 34.09 -0.96 -38.39
C ALA A 392 34.18 -2.10 -39.42
N ASP A 393 33.50 -1.93 -40.56
CA ASP A 393 33.61 -2.86 -41.68
C ASP A 393 35.06 -2.88 -42.20
N PRO A 394 35.57 -4.04 -42.67
CA PRO A 394 36.89 -4.10 -43.28
C PRO A 394 36.95 -3.20 -44.52
N PRO A 395 38.11 -2.55 -44.79
CA PRO A 395 38.26 -1.76 -46.01
C PRO A 395 38.02 -2.66 -47.25
N PRO A 396 37.40 -2.13 -48.32
CA PRO A 396 37.21 -2.91 -49.55
C PRO A 396 38.57 -3.40 -50.03
N ALA A 397 38.65 -4.71 -50.30
CA ALA A 397 39.91 -5.35 -50.67
C ALA A 397 40.51 -4.63 -51.88
N SER A 398 41.75 -4.15 -51.74
CA SER A 398 42.44 -3.45 -52.81
C SER A 398 42.70 -4.44 -53.94
N GLU A 399 41.97 -4.30 -55.05
CA GLU A 399 42.24 -5.03 -56.28
C GLU A 399 43.64 -4.64 -56.79
N THR A 400 44.64 -5.43 -56.41
CA THR A 400 46.02 -5.26 -56.86
C THR A 400 46.05 -5.50 -58.36
N PRO A 401 46.45 -4.52 -59.20
CA PRO A 401 46.45 -4.71 -60.65
C PRO A 401 47.42 -5.83 -61.02
N LEU A 402 46.89 -6.92 -61.55
CA LEU A 402 47.70 -8.01 -62.10
C LEU A 402 48.50 -7.47 -63.29
N LEU A 403 49.81 -7.38 -63.13
CA LEU A 403 50.72 -7.04 -64.21
C LEU A 403 50.66 -8.15 -65.28
N PRO A 404 50.63 -7.81 -66.58
CA PRO A 404 50.57 -8.82 -67.63
C PRO A 404 51.92 -9.53 -67.77
N GLU A 405 51.95 -10.85 -67.54
CA GLU A 405 53.12 -11.67 -67.83
C GLU A 405 53.34 -11.78 -69.34
N LEU A 406 54.60 -11.68 -69.77
CA LEU A 406 55.01 -11.83 -71.16
C LEU A 406 55.39 -13.30 -71.46
N PRO A 407 55.03 -13.85 -72.64
CA PRO A 407 55.13 -15.28 -72.90
C PRO A 407 56.53 -15.74 -73.34
N LEU A 408 57.03 -16.78 -72.68
CA LEU A 408 58.01 -17.76 -73.14
C LEU A 408 57.52 -19.10 -72.55
N GLY A 409 57.03 -20.06 -73.32
CA GLY A 409 57.72 -20.84 -74.35
C GLY A 409 57.51 -22.30 -73.93
N ASP A 410 56.44 -22.93 -74.44
CA ASP A 410 56.56 -23.94 -75.49
C ASP A 410 57.47 -25.11 -75.11
N ASP A 411 56.86 -26.22 -74.67
CA ASP A 411 57.23 -27.50 -75.27
C ASP A 411 55.99 -28.41 -75.42
N SER A 412 56.00 -29.11 -76.54
CA SER A 412 54.99 -29.93 -77.19
C SER A 412 54.43 -31.14 -76.42
N ALA A 413 53.12 -31.42 -76.60
CA ALA A 413 52.59 -32.68 -77.17
C ALA A 413 51.05 -32.79 -77.10
N GLU A 414 50.43 -33.34 -78.15
CA GLU A 414 48.98 -33.61 -78.25
C GLU A 414 48.63 -35.07 -77.91
N SER A 415 47.48 -35.32 -77.28
CA SER A 415 46.62 -36.50 -77.53
C SER A 415 45.22 -36.31 -76.94
N GLU A 416 44.21 -36.94 -77.52
CA GLU A 416 42.78 -36.61 -77.36
C GLU A 416 42.00 -37.43 -76.31
N GLU A 417 40.81 -36.91 -75.96
CA GLU A 417 39.56 -37.55 -75.50
C GLU A 417 39.53 -38.75 -74.51
N GLY A 418 38.57 -38.71 -73.56
CA GLY A 418 38.11 -39.93 -72.87
C GLY A 418 37.21 -39.76 -71.64
N SER A 419 35.90 -39.90 -71.83
CA SER A 419 34.90 -40.54 -70.92
C SER A 419 35.37 -40.93 -69.49
N SER A 420 34.91 -40.32 -68.39
CA SER A 420 33.54 -40.33 -67.77
C SER A 420 33.30 -41.44 -66.72
N GLU A 421 32.61 -41.05 -65.63
CA GLU A 421 31.98 -41.88 -64.58
C GLU A 421 32.86 -42.73 -63.63
N GLY A 422 32.71 -42.47 -62.32
CA GLY A 422 32.25 -43.53 -61.41
C GLY A 422 33.01 -43.77 -60.10
N VAL A 423 32.25 -43.86 -59.00
CA VAL A 423 32.48 -44.68 -57.78
C VAL A 423 33.60 -44.21 -56.81
N SER A 424 33.52 -44.39 -55.47
CA SER A 424 32.44 -44.24 -54.46
C SER A 424 33.10 -44.27 -53.04
N THR A 425 32.31 -44.55 -51.98
CA THR A 425 32.67 -44.69 -50.53
C THR A 425 33.15 -43.41 -49.84
N GLY A 426 32.97 -43.21 -48.52
CA GLY A 426 32.30 -43.97 -47.45
C GLY A 426 32.70 -43.37 -46.08
N GLU A 427 32.08 -43.57 -44.91
CA GLU A 427 30.86 -44.29 -44.43
C GLU A 427 30.19 -43.39 -43.34
N GLY A 428 28.93 -43.58 -42.90
CA GLY A 428 28.52 -44.43 -41.75
C GLY A 428 28.78 -43.76 -40.37
N ALA A 429 28.01 -43.92 -39.28
CA ALA A 429 26.69 -44.46 -38.91
C ALA A 429 26.37 -43.91 -37.48
N GLU A 430 25.26 -44.07 -36.74
CA GLU A 430 23.92 -44.70 -36.81
C GLU A 430 23.08 -43.97 -35.71
N ALA A 431 21.80 -43.55 -35.76
CA ALA A 431 20.55 -44.02 -36.37
C ALA A 431 19.68 -44.98 -35.49
N ALA A 432 18.80 -44.39 -34.65
CA ALA A 432 17.55 -44.98 -34.11
C ALA A 432 16.65 -43.78 -33.65
N THR A 433 15.35 -43.57 -33.99
CA THR A 433 14.13 -44.41 -34.17
C THR A 433 13.71 -45.14 -32.88
N THR A 434 12.44 -45.23 -32.47
CA THR A 434 11.09 -44.98 -33.08
C THR A 434 10.24 -44.05 -32.19
N GLY A 435 9.05 -43.52 -32.52
CA GLY A 435 8.11 -43.71 -33.65
C GLY A 435 6.70 -44.09 -33.15
N GLY A 436 5.64 -43.36 -33.53
CA GLY A 436 4.23 -43.63 -33.15
C GLY A 436 3.25 -42.50 -33.53
N SER A 437 1.98 -42.83 -33.80
CA SER A 437 0.95 -41.90 -34.32
C SER A 437 -0.46 -42.32 -33.87
N ALA A 438 -1.39 -41.36 -33.63
CA ALA A 438 -2.81 -41.43 -34.02
C ALA A 438 -3.68 -40.22 -33.54
N ASP A 439 -4.49 -39.73 -34.47
CA ASP A 439 -5.83 -39.09 -34.42
C ASP A 439 -6.60 -38.88 -33.08
N ALA A 440 -7.34 -37.75 -32.96
CA ALA A 440 -8.82 -37.72 -33.13
C ALA A 440 -9.50 -36.38 -32.67
N ASN A 441 -10.65 -36.04 -33.29
CA ASN A 441 -11.73 -35.08 -32.92
C ASN A 441 -11.35 -33.65 -32.44
N SER A 442 -11.84 -32.53 -32.99
CA SER A 442 -13.17 -32.09 -33.48
C SER A 442 -14.17 -31.62 -32.41
N SER A 443 -14.53 -30.33 -32.44
CA SER A 443 -15.93 -29.85 -32.52
C SER A 443 -15.93 -28.33 -32.74
N GLY A 444 -17.00 -27.78 -33.32
CA GLY A 444 -17.12 -26.34 -33.57
C GLY A 444 -18.55 -25.86 -33.36
N ASN A 445 -18.67 -24.66 -32.80
CA ASN A 445 -19.90 -23.85 -32.68
C ASN A 445 -19.42 -22.40 -32.39
N GLY A 446 -20.02 -21.31 -32.84
CA GLY A 446 -21.27 -21.14 -33.58
C GLY A 446 -22.17 -20.13 -32.85
N GLY A 447 -22.07 -18.85 -33.21
CA GLY A 447 -22.86 -17.78 -32.58
C GLY A 447 -22.53 -16.39 -33.11
N ASN A 448 -23.47 -15.80 -33.87
CA ASN A 448 -23.47 -14.37 -34.20
C ASN A 448 -24.22 -13.58 -33.11
N SER A 449 -23.77 -12.35 -32.84
CA SER A 449 -24.68 -11.22 -32.57
C SER A 449 -23.95 -9.90 -32.78
N GLU A 450 -24.44 -9.08 -33.72
CA GLU A 450 -24.07 -7.67 -33.84
C GLU A 450 -24.81 -6.85 -32.77
N GLY A 451 -24.23 -5.71 -32.36
CA GLY A 451 -24.85 -4.79 -31.40
C GLY A 451 -24.17 -3.42 -31.45
N GLU A 452 -24.93 -2.38 -31.79
CA GLU A 452 -24.40 -1.06 -32.13
C GLU A 452 -24.28 -0.11 -30.92
N GLY A 453 -23.35 0.85 -31.04
CA GLY A 453 -23.59 2.28 -30.78
C GLY A 453 -24.06 2.74 -29.39
N GLY A 454 -23.20 3.51 -28.69
CA GLY A 454 -23.56 4.12 -27.41
C GLY A 454 -22.61 5.22 -26.94
N GLU A 455 -22.38 6.28 -27.72
CA GLU A 455 -21.69 7.47 -27.24
C GLU A 455 -22.56 8.25 -26.24
N ALA A 456 -22.04 8.54 -25.05
CA ALA A 456 -22.63 9.49 -24.11
C ALA A 456 -21.52 10.18 -23.30
N ALA A 457 -21.26 11.45 -23.60
CA ALA A 457 -20.43 12.30 -22.75
C ALA A 457 -21.23 12.77 -21.53
N SER A 458 -20.55 13.07 -20.41
CA SER A 458 -21.13 13.77 -19.28
C SER A 458 -20.15 14.83 -18.77
N GLU A 459 -20.66 16.04 -18.53
CA GLU A 459 -19.88 17.19 -18.08
C GLU A 459 -19.68 17.19 -16.56
N ASN A 460 -18.60 17.82 -16.09
CA ASN A 460 -18.23 17.84 -14.67
C ASN A 460 -18.46 19.24 -14.06
N ASN A 461 -19.16 19.35 -12.93
CA ASN A 461 -19.50 20.63 -12.28
C ASN A 461 -19.86 20.48 -10.78
N GLY A 462 -19.41 21.43 -9.93
CA GLY A 462 -19.73 21.50 -8.48
C GLY A 462 -18.67 20.82 -7.59
N VAL A 463 -17.72 21.49 -6.90
CA VAL A 463 -17.77 22.56 -5.86
C VAL A 463 -18.00 22.02 -4.43
N GLY A 464 -17.15 22.43 -3.48
CA GLY A 464 -17.12 22.01 -2.05
C GLY A 464 -18.13 22.75 -1.14
N PRO A 465 -17.87 22.99 0.18
CA PRO A 465 -16.61 22.99 0.96
C PRO A 465 -16.59 21.89 2.08
N GLY A 466 -15.68 21.79 3.05
CA GLY A 466 -14.48 22.57 3.44
C GLY A 466 -14.62 23.36 4.76
N ALA A 467 -13.82 23.04 5.81
CA ALA A 467 -13.80 23.72 7.12
C ALA A 467 -12.51 23.50 7.94
N ASP A 468 -12.20 24.45 8.84
CA ASP A 468 -11.12 24.57 9.86
C ASP A 468 -11.69 25.54 10.97
N PRO A 469 -11.12 25.85 12.18
CA PRO A 469 -9.69 25.79 12.60
C PRO A 469 -9.34 25.50 14.11
N ALA A 470 -8.04 25.57 14.45
CA ALA A 470 -7.41 26.01 15.74
C ALA A 470 -7.49 25.09 17.00
N ASP A 471 -6.62 25.17 18.04
CA ASP A 471 -5.44 26.02 18.30
C ASP A 471 -4.38 25.42 19.30
N ALA A 472 -3.16 25.98 19.28
CA ALA A 472 -2.10 26.16 20.30
C ALA A 472 -1.71 25.10 21.38
N ASN A 473 -0.37 24.90 21.54
CA ASN A 473 0.38 25.11 22.81
C ASN A 473 1.93 25.06 22.61
N ASP A 474 2.68 25.98 23.24
CA ASP A 474 4.16 26.05 23.33
C ASP A 474 4.71 25.14 24.48
N ALA A 475 6.00 24.99 24.86
CA ALA A 475 7.19 25.87 24.81
C ALA A 475 8.55 25.07 24.96
N PRO A 476 9.74 25.63 25.31
CA PRO A 476 10.83 25.71 24.32
C PRO A 476 12.28 25.38 24.81
N SER A 477 13.28 25.74 23.98
CA SER A 477 14.69 26.15 24.27
C SER A 477 15.84 25.24 23.75
N GLY A 478 16.91 25.87 23.19
CA GLY A 478 18.08 25.16 22.63
C GLY A 478 18.94 25.93 21.60
N THR A 479 19.43 27.13 21.92
CA THR A 479 20.39 27.92 21.10
C THR A 479 21.82 27.38 21.18
N SER A 480 22.77 27.63 20.26
CA SER A 480 22.76 28.19 18.87
C SER A 480 24.16 28.02 18.24
N GLY A 481 24.26 27.91 16.91
CA GLY A 481 25.53 28.00 16.18
C GLY A 481 25.36 28.72 14.82
N ASN A 482 26.19 29.72 14.53
CA ASN A 482 26.03 30.56 13.34
C ASN A 482 26.34 29.82 12.02
N VAL A 483 25.43 29.92 11.06
CA VAL A 483 25.74 29.82 9.62
C VAL A 483 25.39 31.17 8.97
N SER A 484 26.30 31.70 8.16
CA SER A 484 26.13 32.99 7.48
C SER A 484 25.07 32.92 6.38
N THR A 485 24.16 33.90 6.35
CA THR A 485 23.06 33.98 5.38
C THR A 485 23.56 34.20 3.94
N LEU A 486 23.59 33.14 3.13
CA LEU A 486 23.60 33.22 1.68
C LEU A 486 22.16 33.07 1.17
N SER A 487 21.62 34.15 0.60
CA SER A 487 20.24 34.18 0.10
C SER A 487 20.12 33.44 -1.24
N GLY A 488 19.06 32.64 -1.42
CA GLY A 488 18.65 32.15 -2.74
C GLY A 488 18.69 30.64 -3.02
N SER A 489 18.66 29.76 -2.01
CA SER A 489 18.40 28.32 -2.26
C SER A 489 17.66 27.65 -1.11
N ASN A 490 16.80 26.67 -1.43
CA ASN A 490 16.18 25.79 -0.45
C ASN A 490 17.26 24.87 0.14
N ILE A 491 17.59 25.07 1.41
CA ILE A 491 18.44 24.18 2.20
C ILE A 491 17.61 23.68 3.38
N THR A 492 17.54 22.36 3.52
CA THR A 492 16.95 21.69 4.68
C THR A 492 18.07 21.11 5.54
N ASP A 493 18.10 21.41 6.83
CA ASP A 493 19.16 21.00 7.76
C ASP A 493 18.54 20.56 9.10
N SER A 494 19.16 19.59 9.77
CA SER A 494 18.78 19.21 11.13
C SER A 494 19.98 18.67 11.92
N SER A 495 20.07 19.04 13.19
CA SER A 495 21.21 18.73 14.04
C SER A 495 21.17 17.33 14.70
N SER A 496 20.06 16.60 14.56
CA SER A 496 19.82 15.36 15.34
C SER A 496 18.86 14.38 14.66
N GLY A 497 18.77 14.35 13.34
CA GLY A 497 17.92 13.41 12.62
C GLY A 497 18.23 13.29 11.13
N SER A 498 17.59 12.32 10.48
CA SER A 498 17.61 12.19 9.03
C SER A 498 16.77 13.29 8.37
N THR A 499 17.23 13.85 7.25
CA THR A 499 16.55 14.95 6.54
C THR A 499 16.16 14.56 5.12
N ALA A 500 15.05 15.11 4.64
CA ALA A 500 14.61 14.98 3.27
C ALA A 500 14.06 16.31 2.76
N GLY A 501 14.37 16.72 1.52
CA GLY A 501 13.98 18.05 1.05
C GLY A 501 14.03 18.30 -0.46
N ASN A 502 13.10 19.15 -0.92
CA ASN A 502 13.06 19.69 -2.29
C ASN A 502 14.08 20.84 -2.44
N GLY A 503 15.35 20.46 -2.59
CA GLY A 503 16.51 21.34 -2.65
C GLY A 503 17.75 20.63 -2.12
N ASN A 504 18.65 21.39 -1.50
CA ASN A 504 19.81 20.82 -0.82
C ASN A 504 19.40 20.29 0.57
N ALA A 505 20.03 19.20 1.02
CA ALA A 505 19.78 18.58 2.32
C ALA A 505 21.09 18.37 3.10
N ALA A 506 21.06 18.69 4.40
CA ALA A 506 22.16 18.49 5.33
C ALA A 506 21.68 17.82 6.64
N SER A 507 22.58 17.14 7.34
CA SER A 507 22.37 16.70 8.73
C SER A 507 23.71 16.47 9.43
N SER A 508 23.81 16.86 10.70
CA SER A 508 24.98 16.49 11.51
C SER A 508 24.87 15.10 12.16
N ASN A 509 23.68 14.50 12.21
CA ASN A 509 23.47 13.13 12.72
C ASN A 509 22.20 12.48 12.14
N GLY A 510 22.34 11.87 10.97
CA GLY A 510 21.26 11.18 10.27
C GLY A 510 21.52 11.05 8.76
N SER A 511 20.71 10.26 8.06
CA SER A 511 20.80 10.11 6.61
C SER A 511 20.08 11.25 5.89
N THR A 512 20.54 11.68 4.71
CA THR A 512 19.98 12.87 4.01
C THR A 512 19.57 12.59 2.59
N ALA A 513 18.36 12.98 2.18
CA ALA A 513 17.85 12.83 0.82
C ALA A 513 17.46 14.19 0.20
N GLY A 514 18.11 14.61 -0.89
CA GLY A 514 17.87 15.92 -1.53
C GLY A 514 17.58 15.82 -3.02
N SER A 515 16.67 16.66 -3.54
CA SER A 515 16.56 16.84 -5.01
C SER A 515 17.68 17.69 -5.61
N GLY A 516 18.53 18.29 -4.77
CA GLY A 516 19.83 18.89 -5.10
C GLY A 516 20.98 18.12 -4.45
N ASN A 517 21.89 18.85 -3.78
CA ASN A 517 23.03 18.27 -3.08
C ASN A 517 22.65 17.71 -1.70
N ALA A 518 23.33 16.66 -1.24
CA ALA A 518 23.07 15.98 0.04
C ALA A 518 24.36 15.77 0.87
N ALA A 519 24.34 16.10 2.17
CA ALA A 519 25.54 16.04 3.03
C ALA A 519 25.24 15.54 4.47
N SER A 520 26.04 14.60 4.98
CA SER A 520 25.92 14.10 6.36
C SER A 520 27.27 13.85 7.03
N SER A 521 27.39 14.12 8.34
CA SER A 521 28.59 13.72 9.09
C SER A 521 28.60 12.28 9.62
N SER A 522 27.49 11.53 9.52
CA SER A 522 27.44 10.14 10.06
C SER A 522 26.47 9.18 9.37
N GLY A 523 25.42 9.68 8.70
CA GLY A 523 24.45 8.86 7.96
C GLY A 523 24.73 8.76 6.45
N SER A 524 23.92 7.98 5.75
CA SER A 524 24.01 7.80 4.30
C SER A 524 23.37 8.97 3.56
N THR A 525 23.84 9.34 2.36
CA THR A 525 23.30 10.49 1.62
C THR A 525 22.85 10.11 0.21
N ALA A 526 21.69 10.62 -0.21
CA ALA A 526 21.13 10.44 -1.53
C ALA A 526 20.83 11.82 -2.16
N GLY A 527 21.31 12.09 -3.37
CA GLY A 527 21.06 13.38 -4.02
C GLY A 527 21.06 13.35 -5.55
N SER A 528 20.11 14.02 -6.21
CA SER A 528 20.19 14.22 -7.67
C SER A 528 21.24 15.27 -8.10
N GLY A 529 21.87 15.94 -7.14
CA GLY A 529 23.14 16.66 -7.30
C GLY A 529 24.34 15.85 -6.75
N ASN A 530 25.23 16.53 -6.02
CA ASN A 530 26.39 15.92 -5.36
C ASN A 530 26.01 15.32 -3.99
N ALA A 531 26.62 14.22 -3.58
CA ALA A 531 26.37 13.52 -2.32
C ALA A 531 27.66 13.32 -1.51
N ALA A 532 27.68 13.68 -0.21
CA ALA A 532 28.86 13.56 0.65
C ALA A 532 28.53 13.00 2.03
N SER A 533 29.34 12.06 2.55
CA SER A 533 29.22 11.55 3.93
C SER A 533 30.57 11.34 4.60
N SER A 534 30.67 11.52 5.92
CA SER A 534 31.83 11.06 6.70
C SER A 534 31.64 9.75 7.47
N GLY A 535 30.55 9.01 7.23
CA GLY A 535 30.33 7.71 7.90
C GLY A 535 29.39 6.72 7.18
N GLY A 536 28.41 7.21 6.42
CA GLY A 536 27.47 6.39 5.66
C GLY A 536 27.80 6.27 4.17
N SER A 537 27.02 5.47 3.45
CA SER A 537 27.14 5.32 2.00
C SER A 537 26.54 6.52 1.26
N THR A 538 27.06 6.89 0.10
CA THR A 538 26.55 8.02 -0.71
C THR A 538 26.08 7.57 -2.09
N ALA A 539 24.90 8.02 -2.50
CA ALA A 539 24.34 7.84 -3.83
C ALA A 539 24.04 9.21 -4.46
N GLY A 540 24.43 9.46 -5.70
CA GLY A 540 23.94 10.66 -6.38
C GLY A 540 24.28 10.82 -7.85
N ASN A 541 23.51 11.65 -8.55
CA ASN A 541 23.64 11.79 -10.01
C ASN A 541 24.80 12.72 -10.41
N GLY A 542 25.31 13.53 -9.47
CA GLY A 542 26.57 14.26 -9.59
C GLY A 542 27.76 13.47 -9.04
N ASN A 543 28.63 14.15 -8.29
CA ASN A 543 29.79 13.54 -7.62
C ASN A 543 29.39 12.95 -6.26
N ALA A 544 29.97 11.80 -5.90
CA ALA A 544 29.69 11.06 -4.67
C ALA A 544 30.97 10.83 -3.84
N ALA A 545 30.96 11.12 -2.54
CA ALA A 545 32.13 10.99 -1.67
C ALA A 545 31.80 10.43 -0.27
N SER A 546 32.53 9.41 0.18
CA SER A 546 32.39 8.88 1.55
C SER A 546 33.73 8.56 2.23
N SER A 547 33.90 8.95 3.49
CA SER A 547 35.07 8.54 4.29
C SER A 547 34.91 7.21 5.05
N GLY A 548 33.86 6.42 4.77
CA GLY A 548 33.66 5.12 5.43
C GLY A 548 32.61 4.18 4.82
N GLY A 549 31.64 4.69 4.06
CA GLY A 549 30.64 3.90 3.33
C GLY A 549 30.96 3.73 1.85
N SER A 550 30.10 2.99 1.14
CA SER A 550 30.22 2.80 -0.32
C SER A 550 29.67 4.02 -1.08
N THR A 551 30.18 4.30 -2.28
CA THR A 551 29.76 5.44 -3.10
C THR A 551 29.28 5.02 -4.48
N ALA A 552 28.09 5.43 -4.87
CA ALA A 552 27.51 5.25 -6.21
C ALA A 552 27.18 6.61 -6.84
N GLY A 553 27.59 6.84 -8.09
CA GLY A 553 27.13 8.05 -8.80
C GLY A 553 27.59 8.18 -10.23
N SER A 554 26.84 8.94 -11.04
CA SER A 554 27.11 9.12 -12.48
C SER A 554 28.22 10.14 -12.79
N GLY A 555 28.68 10.92 -11.80
CA GLY A 555 29.89 11.75 -11.89
C GLY A 555 31.15 11.03 -11.37
N ASN A 556 31.98 11.75 -10.61
CA ASN A 556 33.14 11.22 -9.91
C ASN A 556 32.71 10.57 -8.58
N ALA A 557 33.10 9.32 -8.33
CA ALA A 557 32.82 8.58 -7.09
C ALA A 557 34.10 8.24 -6.32
N ALA A 558 34.21 8.64 -5.05
CA ALA A 558 35.42 8.46 -4.24
C ALA A 558 35.16 7.97 -2.81
N SER A 559 35.94 6.98 -2.35
CA SER A 559 35.85 6.48 -0.97
C SER A 559 37.21 6.19 -0.33
N SER A 560 37.26 6.28 1.00
CA SER A 560 38.39 5.83 1.84
C SER A 560 38.06 4.61 2.71
N GLY A 561 37.10 3.76 2.31
CA GLY A 561 36.76 2.55 3.08
C GLY A 561 35.65 1.64 2.53
N GLY A 562 34.74 2.14 1.69
CA GLY A 562 33.69 1.35 1.02
C GLY A 562 33.91 1.17 -0.49
N SER A 563 33.03 0.40 -1.14
CA SER A 563 33.12 0.14 -2.58
C SER A 563 32.70 1.35 -3.42
N THR A 564 33.30 1.54 -4.60
CA THR A 564 32.98 2.67 -5.50
C THR A 564 32.41 2.17 -6.84
N ALA A 565 31.29 2.77 -7.28
CA ALA A 565 30.71 2.58 -8.60
C ALA A 565 30.37 3.95 -9.24
N GLY A 566 30.81 4.18 -10.48
CA GLY A 566 30.57 5.44 -11.17
C GLY A 566 31.42 5.62 -12.43
N SER A 567 31.19 6.74 -13.14
CA SER A 567 31.83 7.04 -14.44
C SER A 567 33.33 7.33 -14.33
N ASN A 568 33.76 7.92 -13.20
CA ASN A 568 35.14 8.07 -12.78
C ASN A 568 35.23 7.60 -11.33
N THR A 569 36.22 6.76 -10.98
CA THR A 569 36.34 6.22 -9.61
C THR A 569 37.72 6.43 -8.99
N GLY A 570 37.76 6.60 -7.66
CA GLY A 570 38.99 6.67 -6.89
C GLY A 570 38.80 6.13 -5.47
N ALA A 571 39.28 4.91 -5.21
CA ALA A 571 39.13 4.23 -3.92
C ALA A 571 40.49 4.04 -3.22
N PHE A 572 40.59 4.48 -1.97
CA PHE A 572 41.68 4.09 -1.08
C PHE A 572 41.19 2.97 -0.13
N GLY A 573 41.50 1.73 -0.47
CA GLY A 573 41.28 0.56 0.40
C GLY A 573 39.99 -0.24 0.19
N GLY A 574 39.16 0.11 -0.79
CA GLY A 574 37.90 -0.61 -1.12
C GLY A 574 37.88 -1.17 -2.55
N SER A 575 36.95 -2.09 -2.82
CA SER A 575 36.78 -2.72 -4.14
C SER A 575 36.09 -1.79 -5.14
N THR A 576 36.63 -1.69 -6.36
CA THR A 576 36.05 -0.93 -7.47
C THR A 576 35.14 -1.81 -8.35
N ALA A 577 34.03 -1.25 -8.83
CA ALA A 577 33.17 -1.87 -9.84
C ALA A 577 32.77 -0.83 -10.90
N GLY A 578 33.50 -0.82 -12.02
CA GLY A 578 33.29 0.12 -13.13
C GLY A 578 34.32 -0.09 -14.25
N THR A 579 33.98 0.32 -15.47
CA THR A 579 34.81 0.18 -16.67
C THR A 579 35.67 1.43 -16.89
N GLY A 580 36.82 1.53 -16.20
CA GLY A 580 37.75 2.65 -16.37
C GLY A 580 39.09 2.47 -15.64
N ASN A 581 40.19 2.66 -16.38
CA ASN A 581 41.60 2.48 -16.02
C ASN A 581 42.01 2.46 -14.53
N SER A 582 42.70 1.38 -14.14
CA SER A 582 43.64 1.36 -13.03
C SER A 582 44.83 2.28 -13.30
N ALA A 583 45.25 3.09 -12.33
CA ALA A 583 46.51 3.84 -12.41
C ALA A 583 47.72 2.90 -12.28
N ALA A 584 48.62 2.92 -13.25
CA ALA A 584 49.90 2.21 -13.22
C ALA A 584 51.05 3.18 -12.91
N SER A 585 52.10 2.70 -12.24
CA SER A 585 53.22 3.52 -11.76
C SER A 585 54.56 3.12 -12.36
N SER A 586 55.41 4.12 -12.63
CA SER A 586 56.88 4.12 -12.45
C SER A 586 57.46 5.40 -13.09
N ALA A 587 58.78 5.60 -13.02
CA ALA A 587 59.37 6.94 -13.10
C ALA A 587 60.73 7.02 -13.83
N SER A 588 61.13 8.27 -14.07
CA SER A 588 62.48 8.76 -14.43
C SER A 588 62.93 8.65 -15.90
N GLY A 589 63.54 9.76 -16.35
CA GLY A 589 64.08 10.03 -17.68
C GLY A 589 64.30 11.55 -17.78
N ALA A 590 65.41 12.03 -18.35
CA ALA A 590 65.83 13.43 -18.19
C ALA A 590 66.19 14.12 -19.52
N SER A 591 65.89 15.42 -19.56
CA SER A 591 66.53 16.49 -20.36
C SER A 591 66.71 16.32 -21.88
N ASP A 592 65.96 17.17 -22.58
CA ASP A 592 66.27 17.86 -23.85
C ASP A 592 67.75 18.37 -23.91
N PRO A 593 68.37 18.72 -25.09
CA PRO A 593 67.67 19.38 -26.20
C PRO A 593 68.12 19.15 -27.68
N ALA A 594 67.25 19.66 -28.57
CA ALA A 594 67.54 20.51 -29.75
C ALA A 594 67.43 19.94 -31.19
N ILE A 595 66.49 20.54 -31.94
CA ILE A 595 66.56 20.96 -33.37
C ILE A 595 66.56 19.86 -34.46
N ASP A 596 65.49 19.82 -35.27
CA ASP A 596 65.54 20.45 -36.61
C ASP A 596 64.13 20.88 -37.11
N ASP A 597 64.09 21.78 -38.09
CA ASP A 597 62.85 22.27 -38.73
C ASP A 597 62.30 21.24 -39.73
N LEU A 598 61.12 20.68 -39.44
CA LEU A 598 60.30 19.98 -40.43
C LEU A 598 58.88 20.53 -40.40
N LEU A 599 58.29 20.65 -41.60
CA LEU A 599 56.88 20.99 -41.77
C LEU A 599 56.02 20.00 -40.97
N PRO A 600 54.93 20.45 -40.30
CA PRO A 600 54.03 19.54 -39.60
C PRO A 600 53.45 18.55 -40.61
N ASP A 601 53.82 17.28 -40.45
CA ASP A 601 53.23 16.18 -41.21
C ASP A 601 51.74 16.15 -40.86
N LEU A 602 50.86 16.21 -41.87
CA LEU A 602 49.42 16.37 -41.61
C LEU A 602 48.93 15.21 -40.74
N PRO A 603 48.26 15.48 -39.60
CA PRO A 603 47.97 14.46 -38.60
C PRO A 603 47.22 13.30 -39.24
N ALA A 604 47.73 12.08 -39.02
CA ALA A 604 47.31 10.89 -39.74
C ALA A 604 45.79 10.74 -39.68
N THR A 605 45.15 10.60 -40.85
CA THR A 605 43.70 10.48 -40.94
C THR A 605 43.29 9.04 -41.22
N GLN A 606 42.35 8.53 -40.42
CA GLN A 606 41.75 7.22 -40.62
C GLN A 606 40.29 7.40 -41.06
N THR A 607 39.86 6.69 -42.10
CA THR A 607 38.45 6.61 -42.47
C THR A 607 37.89 5.25 -42.05
N LEU A 608 36.87 5.26 -41.20
CA LEU A 608 36.12 4.08 -40.80
C LEU A 608 34.73 4.09 -41.48
N THR A 609 34.23 2.91 -41.80
CA THR A 609 32.91 2.74 -42.46
C THR A 609 32.08 1.74 -41.67
N TYR A 610 30.79 2.06 -41.54
CA TYR A 610 29.75 1.24 -40.94
C TYR A 610 28.59 1.22 -41.94
N ALA A 611 28.77 0.46 -43.03
CA ALA A 611 27.92 0.42 -44.20
C ALA A 611 26.51 -0.10 -43.88
N SER A 612 26.43 -1.08 -42.98
CA SER A 612 25.18 -1.61 -42.42
C SER A 612 24.33 -0.54 -41.73
N MET A 613 24.97 0.38 -40.98
CA MET A 613 24.31 1.50 -40.31
C MET A 613 24.26 2.78 -41.17
N GLY A 614 24.77 2.73 -42.40
CA GLY A 614 24.81 3.85 -43.33
C GLY A 614 25.67 5.04 -42.87
N MET A 615 26.79 4.79 -42.21
CA MET A 615 27.69 5.82 -41.67
C MET A 615 29.16 5.62 -42.08
N SER A 616 29.92 6.71 -42.10
CA SER A 616 31.38 6.71 -42.22
C SER A 616 31.96 7.90 -41.46
N PHE A 617 33.09 7.67 -40.80
CA PHE A 617 33.76 8.63 -39.93
C PHE A 617 35.18 8.88 -40.45
N VAL A 618 35.59 10.13 -40.52
CA VAL A 618 37.02 10.49 -40.59
C VAL A 618 37.46 10.84 -39.18
N LEU A 619 38.54 10.19 -38.76
CA LEU A 619 39.23 10.46 -37.52
C LEU A 619 40.58 11.08 -37.83
N THR A 620 41.02 11.99 -36.97
CA THR A 620 42.32 12.66 -37.03
C THR A 620 43.07 12.35 -35.74
N ALA A 621 44.36 12.06 -35.84
CA ALA A 621 45.24 11.95 -34.66
C ALA A 621 45.36 13.30 -33.94
N ASP A 622 45.39 13.28 -32.60
CA ASP A 622 45.62 14.46 -31.77
C ASP A 622 47.08 14.94 -31.90
N GLU A 623 47.31 16.26 -31.95
CA GLU A 623 48.64 16.85 -32.13
C GLU A 623 49.53 16.67 -30.89
N ASP A 624 48.94 16.65 -29.68
CA ASP A 624 49.65 16.39 -28.42
C ASP A 624 49.77 14.88 -28.11
N ASN A 625 48.98 14.03 -28.80
CA ASN A 625 49.01 12.58 -28.61
C ASN A 625 48.61 11.79 -29.89
N PRO A 626 49.57 11.41 -30.74
CA PRO A 626 49.27 10.77 -32.03
C PRO A 626 48.67 9.35 -31.95
N GLU A 627 48.59 8.73 -30.76
CA GLU A 627 47.83 7.48 -30.55
C GLU A 627 46.32 7.74 -30.34
N LEU A 628 45.93 8.99 -30.03
CA LEU A 628 44.56 9.37 -29.69
C LEU A 628 43.85 9.94 -30.92
N PHE A 629 43.07 9.10 -31.61
CA PHE A 629 42.26 9.49 -32.76
C PHE A 629 40.89 10.03 -32.32
N THR A 630 40.49 11.21 -32.80
CA THR A 630 39.17 11.83 -32.54
C THR A 630 38.35 12.02 -33.82
N VAL A 631 37.01 11.98 -33.71
CA VAL A 631 36.09 12.15 -34.84
C VAL A 631 35.94 13.62 -35.26
N THR A 632 36.58 13.97 -36.37
CA THR A 632 36.56 15.32 -36.98
C THR A 632 35.48 15.48 -38.07
N LYS A 633 35.08 14.38 -38.72
CA LYS A 633 33.98 14.36 -39.70
C LYS A 633 33.11 13.11 -39.59
N LEU A 634 31.79 13.29 -39.67
CA LEU A 634 30.81 12.23 -39.90
C LEU A 634 30.15 12.44 -41.27
N SER A 635 30.03 11.38 -42.06
CA SER A 635 29.20 11.30 -43.26
C SER A 635 28.17 10.19 -43.11
N THR A 636 26.91 10.43 -43.45
CA THR A 636 25.85 9.41 -43.39
C THR A 636 24.89 9.49 -44.57
N TRP A 637 24.32 8.35 -44.94
CA TRP A 637 23.22 8.19 -45.89
C TRP A 637 22.00 7.52 -45.23
N ASN A 638 22.00 7.39 -43.90
CA ASN A 638 20.95 6.79 -43.12
C ASN A 638 19.80 7.79 -42.87
N LYS A 639 18.62 7.52 -43.45
CA LYS A 639 17.46 8.43 -43.38
C LYS A 639 16.94 8.64 -41.96
N ALA A 640 16.99 7.62 -41.10
CA ALA A 640 16.58 7.73 -39.70
C ALA A 640 17.44 8.76 -38.92
N VAL A 641 18.64 9.08 -39.42
CA VAL A 641 19.51 10.13 -38.88
C VAL A 641 19.35 11.44 -39.66
N MET A 642 19.35 11.38 -40.99
CA MET A 642 19.33 12.57 -41.87
C MET A 642 18.03 13.38 -41.76
N ASP A 643 16.87 12.72 -41.79
CA ASP A 643 15.58 13.40 -41.92
C ASP A 643 15.21 14.14 -40.59
N PRO A 644 15.39 13.55 -39.38
CA PRO A 644 15.24 14.29 -38.13
C PRO A 644 16.27 15.41 -37.94
N ALA A 645 17.53 15.20 -38.34
CA ALA A 645 18.57 16.22 -38.22
C ALA A 645 18.27 17.45 -39.08
N TYR A 646 17.84 17.25 -40.33
CA TYR A 646 17.41 18.34 -41.21
C TYR A 646 16.18 19.06 -40.65
N LYS A 647 15.15 18.30 -40.23
CA LYS A 647 13.92 18.87 -39.65
C LYS A 647 14.22 19.72 -38.41
N ARG A 648 15.05 19.24 -37.49
CA ARG A 648 15.49 19.96 -36.28
C ARG A 648 16.09 21.33 -36.62
N LEU A 649 16.97 21.40 -37.63
CA LEU A 649 17.63 22.65 -38.03
C LEU A 649 16.66 23.64 -38.71
N VAL A 650 15.71 23.13 -39.50
CA VAL A 650 14.66 23.94 -40.14
C VAL A 650 13.65 24.46 -39.12
N ASP A 651 13.16 23.62 -38.22
CA ASP A 651 12.22 24.01 -37.15
C ASP A 651 12.84 25.05 -36.20
N ALA A 652 14.13 24.90 -35.87
CA ALA A 652 14.92 25.87 -35.12
C ALA A 652 15.30 27.14 -35.91
N LYS A 653 14.89 27.24 -37.19
CA LYS A 653 15.12 28.39 -38.09
C LYS A 653 16.60 28.74 -38.25
N VAL A 654 17.49 27.74 -38.22
CA VAL A 654 18.93 27.93 -38.42
C VAL A 654 19.17 28.46 -39.84
N VAL A 655 19.99 29.51 -39.97
CA VAL A 655 20.33 30.11 -41.26
C VAL A 655 21.03 29.07 -42.14
N SER A 656 20.60 28.97 -43.40
CA SER A 656 21.15 28.02 -44.36
C SER A 656 21.61 28.67 -45.66
N VAL A 657 22.66 28.10 -46.26
CA VAL A 657 23.20 28.49 -47.56
C VAL A 657 22.92 27.36 -48.55
N LYS A 658 22.35 27.70 -49.71
CA LYS A 658 21.96 26.75 -50.76
C LYS A 658 22.89 26.89 -51.97
N GLU A 659 23.42 25.76 -52.44
CA GLU A 659 24.41 25.67 -53.51
C GLU A 659 23.99 24.57 -54.50
N THR A 660 23.94 24.88 -55.80
CA THR A 660 23.68 23.87 -56.85
C THR A 660 25.00 23.37 -57.40
N LEU A 661 25.26 22.07 -57.28
CA LEU A 661 26.47 21.43 -57.79
C LEU A 661 26.38 21.20 -59.30
N PRO A 662 27.53 21.15 -60.03
CA PRO A 662 27.56 20.80 -61.46
C PRO A 662 26.93 19.45 -61.81
N THR A 663 26.77 18.56 -60.82
CA THR A 663 26.10 17.24 -60.95
C THR A 663 24.57 17.31 -60.91
N GLY A 664 23.97 18.51 -60.87
CA GLY A 664 22.52 18.71 -60.74
C GLY A 664 21.96 18.42 -59.33
N ARG A 665 22.82 18.05 -58.37
CA ARG A 665 22.48 17.93 -56.96
C ARG A 665 22.52 19.30 -56.28
N THR A 666 21.85 19.43 -55.14
CA THR A 666 21.87 20.65 -54.32
C THR A 666 22.48 20.36 -52.96
N ASN A 667 23.44 21.17 -52.51
CA ASN A 667 23.85 21.21 -51.11
C ASN A 667 23.04 22.28 -50.36
N VAL A 668 22.55 21.95 -49.17
CA VAL A 668 22.04 22.89 -48.18
C VAL A 668 22.94 22.82 -46.96
N ARG A 669 23.63 23.91 -46.65
CA ARG A 669 24.59 24.00 -45.54
C ARG A 669 23.98 24.79 -44.38
N PHE A 670 24.15 24.31 -43.14
CA PHE A 670 23.75 25.00 -41.92
C PHE A 670 24.95 25.07 -40.96
N VAL A 671 25.03 26.12 -40.15
CA VAL A 671 26.00 26.22 -39.05
C VAL A 671 25.24 26.24 -37.73
N SER A 672 25.56 25.32 -36.83
CA SER A 672 24.96 25.26 -35.49
C SER A 672 25.92 24.61 -34.50
N GLY A 673 26.13 25.23 -33.33
CA GLY A 673 26.97 24.68 -32.26
C GLY A 673 28.43 24.41 -32.64
N GLY A 674 29.01 25.19 -33.56
CA GLY A 674 30.37 24.97 -34.08
C GLY A 674 30.48 23.90 -35.17
N ILE A 675 29.38 23.26 -35.56
CA ILE A 675 29.35 22.21 -36.59
C ILE A 675 28.75 22.76 -37.89
N LEU A 676 29.44 22.48 -39.01
CA LEU A 676 28.95 22.68 -40.37
C LEU A 676 28.23 21.41 -40.85
N TYR A 677 26.91 21.49 -40.90
CA TYR A 677 26.05 20.46 -41.50
C TYR A 677 25.95 20.74 -43.01
N THR A 678 26.15 19.72 -43.84
CA THR A 678 25.92 19.80 -45.29
C THR A 678 25.01 18.66 -45.73
N PHE A 679 23.80 18.99 -46.17
CA PHE A 679 22.83 18.05 -46.69
C PHE A 679 22.84 18.09 -48.22
N THR A 680 23.19 16.97 -48.85
CA THR A 680 23.10 16.83 -50.30
C THR A 680 21.74 16.24 -50.68
N PHE A 681 21.01 16.99 -51.51
CA PHE A 681 19.74 16.61 -52.10
C PHE A 681 19.93 16.12 -53.54
N ASN A 682 19.18 15.06 -53.89
CA ASN A 682 18.90 14.68 -55.28
C ASN A 682 17.42 14.98 -55.54
N LYS A 683 17.15 15.99 -56.38
CA LYS A 683 15.82 16.62 -56.52
C LYS A 683 15.28 17.11 -55.16
N ASP A 684 14.23 16.47 -54.67
CA ASP A 684 13.49 16.73 -53.44
C ASP A 684 14.01 15.93 -52.22
N LYS A 685 14.85 14.91 -52.43
CA LYS A 685 15.20 13.93 -51.39
C LYS A 685 16.64 14.09 -50.90
N ILE A 686 16.83 14.06 -49.59
CA ILE A 686 18.16 13.98 -48.96
C ILE A 686 18.78 12.63 -49.33
N VAL A 687 20.05 12.64 -49.76
CA VAL A 687 20.81 11.43 -50.12
C VAL A 687 22.14 11.30 -49.36
N ARG A 688 22.61 12.37 -48.70
CA ARG A 688 23.78 12.37 -47.82
C ARG A 688 23.68 13.55 -46.85
N MET A 689 24.12 13.34 -45.61
CA MET A 689 24.42 14.39 -44.64
C MET A 689 25.89 14.27 -44.26
N GLU A 690 26.58 15.41 -44.12
CA GLU A 690 27.91 15.50 -43.53
C GLU A 690 27.91 16.48 -42.36
N LEU A 691 28.55 16.11 -41.25
CA LEU A 691 28.91 16.98 -40.14
C LEU A 691 30.43 17.17 -40.20
N ASN A 692 30.90 18.40 -40.27
CA ASN A 692 32.30 18.77 -40.23
C ASN A 692 32.49 19.77 -39.08
N GLN A 693 33.54 19.63 -38.27
CA GLN A 693 33.89 20.65 -37.30
C GLN A 693 34.30 21.94 -38.02
N LEU A 694 33.82 23.10 -37.53
CA LEU A 694 34.45 24.37 -37.85
C LEU A 694 35.55 24.60 -36.82
N VAL A 695 36.81 24.53 -37.26
CA VAL A 695 37.93 25.09 -36.50
C VAL A 695 37.64 26.60 -36.36
N PRO A 696 37.71 27.19 -35.15
CA PRO A 696 37.58 28.64 -35.01
C PRO A 696 38.73 29.32 -35.75
N GLU A 697 38.42 30.26 -36.65
CA GLU A 697 39.42 31.13 -37.25
C GLU A 697 40.07 31.98 -36.14
N ALA A 698 41.41 32.07 -36.15
CA ALA A 698 42.25 32.67 -35.12
C ALA A 698 42.61 34.14 -35.40
#